data_AF-A0A524GKU5-F1
#
_entry.id   AF-A0A524GKU5-F1
#
_cell.length_a   1.000
_cell.length_b   1.000
_cell.length_c   1.000
_cell.angle_alpha   90.00
_cell.angle_beta   90.00
_cell.angle_gamma   90.00
#
_symmetry.space_group_name_H-M   'P 1'
#
loop_
_entity.id
_entity.type
_entity.pdbx_description
1 polymer ?
#
loop_
_entity_poly.entity_id
_entity_poly.type
_entity_poly.pdbx_seq_one_letter_code
_entity_poly.pdbx_strand_id
1 'polypeptide(L)'
;MNKFFKSLWNETSGTYVAASEIATAGGRNTGSTRAGRKMPRRVGNQRLVLEPRIVFDGALPVAVADAIETQTDTATTDTATNDASAVAPATTNTPSESTLPPAESAQQERELIDGTLAIAGQTSNEVIFIDSAVEGLENFLLDHQQADVVLLDSNRDGMEQIAAALEGRTNIDAIHILSHGSSGQLTLGDSTFNLQSMNGVHADELAIIKNALSDEADILIYGCDVGAEESGQAFISALSEATGADIAASTDLTGAADLGGDWVLESKIGTIETDSFVFDSYKDVLLDPIVDLNSDPTVTVTNPVITVSPATTNLIASGYFGTTAGNDPPAPWVESGTVNRGDVVSDGAGGMRYLFDRSTVAISQAITVPADTTNTTVTSSSTETTTTDVSTTVTTTNEISSISFDMAWRNSDIGGADDNQLRISYNGVLYATFDTIRGTGADKNQPGLVGNWSYFNSASGPATTLSVSNAATGALTSVTINLPAGVSASASLNFLYADGSSGSGSDNTAIDNVSVNNTATTTTSVTTTVTTANTTDNNWTATYTENGPAVSIADIDSSIFDGDSANMQGAAITLTNQTSGDRLLVNGSVAASGTLASGIAWTRTDTSVSFSGSFTKAQYADAIEFVQFENTTENPSTTPRVINVTVNDGTVDSNVAVTTINVTAVNDEPVNTVPVGPIVAVEDISLPIAGISVNDVDGNLASTRLTVGNGNLT
;
A
#
# COMPACT_ATOMS: atom_id res chain seq x y z
N MET A 1 3.71 -6.41 7.31
CA MET A 1 3.87 -7.42 6.23
C MET A 1 2.66 -7.30 5.31
N ASN A 2 2.72 -6.45 4.28
CA ASN A 2 1.52 -6.10 3.53
C ASN A 2 1.29 -7.13 2.42
N LYS A 3 0.06 -7.64 2.32
CA LYS A 3 -0.30 -8.70 1.37
C LYS A 3 -1.11 -8.12 0.22
N PHE A 4 -0.59 -8.29 -1.00
CA PHE A 4 -1.36 -8.12 -2.21
C PHE A 4 -2.47 -9.17 -2.29
N PHE A 5 -3.73 -8.74 -2.25
CA PHE A 5 -4.86 -9.56 -2.69
C PHE A 5 -5.05 -9.36 -4.20
N LYS A 6 -4.96 -10.43 -4.99
CA LYS A 6 -5.42 -10.39 -6.38
C LYS A 6 -6.94 -10.37 -6.40
N SER A 7 -7.53 -9.19 -6.56
CA SER A 7 -8.94 -9.07 -6.88
C SER A 7 -9.18 -9.60 -8.30
N LEU A 8 -10.29 -10.33 -8.48
CA LEU A 8 -10.77 -10.72 -9.80
C LEU A 8 -12.15 -10.13 -10.01
N TRP A 9 -12.33 -9.47 -11.15
CA TRP A 9 -13.61 -8.90 -11.56
C TRP A 9 -14.58 -10.02 -11.93
N ASN A 10 -15.76 -10.04 -11.29
CA ASN A 10 -16.82 -11.00 -11.61
C ASN A 10 -17.91 -10.35 -12.46
N GLU A 11 -17.89 -10.60 -13.77
CA GLU A 11 -18.87 -10.06 -14.73
C GLU A 11 -20.33 -10.48 -14.44
N THR A 12 -20.56 -11.49 -13.61
CA THR A 12 -21.93 -11.94 -13.24
C THR A 12 -22.49 -11.21 -12.02
N SER A 13 -21.64 -10.70 -11.12
CA SER A 13 -22.06 -9.97 -9.92
C SER A 13 -21.75 -8.47 -9.95
N GLY A 14 -20.93 -8.00 -10.88
CA GLY A 14 -20.53 -6.58 -10.96
C GLY A 14 -19.64 -6.12 -9.81
N THR A 15 -18.99 -7.06 -9.12
CA THR A 15 -18.19 -6.83 -7.91
C THR A 15 -16.84 -7.52 -8.00
N TYR A 16 -15.86 -6.97 -7.28
CA TYR A 16 -14.58 -7.64 -7.05
C TYR A 16 -14.73 -8.68 -5.95
N VAL A 17 -14.09 -9.84 -6.14
CA VAL A 17 -14.11 -10.93 -5.15
C VAL A 17 -12.68 -11.38 -4.86
N ALA A 18 -12.36 -11.60 -3.59
CA ALA A 18 -11.06 -12.11 -3.17
C ALA A 18 -10.91 -13.59 -3.57
N ALA A 19 -9.83 -13.92 -4.30
CA ALA A 19 -9.52 -15.29 -4.66
C ALA A 19 -8.71 -15.99 -3.56
N SER A 20 -9.21 -17.12 -3.06
CA SER A 20 -8.47 -18.00 -2.15
C SER A 20 -7.47 -18.87 -2.93
N GLU A 21 -6.20 -18.88 -2.52
CA GLU A 21 -5.19 -19.82 -3.05
C GLU A 21 -5.47 -21.24 -2.53
N ILE A 22 -6.09 -22.07 -3.37
CA ILE A 22 -6.27 -23.49 -3.08
C ILE A 22 -4.96 -24.24 -3.32
N ALA A 23 -4.26 -24.57 -2.25
CA ALA A 23 -3.07 -25.42 -2.28
C ALA A 23 -3.40 -26.82 -2.84
N THR A 24 -2.66 -27.24 -3.87
CA THR A 24 -2.88 -28.53 -4.55
C THR A 24 -2.24 -29.68 -3.75
N ALA A 25 -3.04 -30.56 -3.15
CA ALA A 25 -2.58 -31.80 -2.52
C ALA A 25 -3.08 -33.04 -3.31
N GLY A 26 -2.15 -33.91 -3.73
CA GLY A 26 -2.47 -35.08 -4.55
C GLY A 26 -2.93 -36.31 -3.76
N GLY A 27 -3.96 -37.01 -4.27
CA GLY A 27 -4.47 -38.29 -3.77
C GLY A 27 -5.10 -39.12 -4.89
N ARG A 28 -4.91 -40.45 -4.89
CA ARG A 28 -5.17 -41.35 -6.05
C ARG A 28 -6.55 -42.03 -6.01
N ASN A 29 -7.14 -42.27 -7.20
CA ASN A 29 -8.08 -43.34 -7.61
C ASN A 29 -9.35 -43.59 -6.74
N THR A 30 -10.56 -43.73 -7.29
CA THR A 30 -10.98 -44.88 -8.14
C THR A 30 -12.21 -44.60 -9.02
N GLY A 31 -12.33 -45.34 -10.13
CA GLY A 31 -13.32 -45.18 -11.22
C GLY A 31 -14.82 -45.33 -10.91
N SER A 32 -15.68 -44.94 -11.88
CA SER A 32 -16.70 -45.81 -12.52
C SER A 32 -17.82 -45.03 -13.29
N THR A 33 -18.24 -45.59 -14.44
CA THR A 33 -19.60 -45.55 -15.06
C THR A 33 -20.28 -44.25 -15.53
N ARG A 34 -19.93 -43.85 -16.76
CA ARG A 34 -20.81 -43.64 -17.96
C ARG A 34 -22.36 -43.75 -17.82
N ALA A 35 -23.08 -42.63 -17.99
CA ALA A 35 -24.34 -42.41 -18.75
C ALA A 35 -24.92 -41.00 -18.42
N GLY A 36 -25.54 -40.19 -19.29
CA GLY A 36 -25.75 -40.25 -20.74
C GLY A 36 -27.11 -39.67 -21.17
N ARG A 37 -27.17 -38.49 -21.83
CA ARG A 37 -28.37 -38.06 -22.62
C ARG A 37 -28.07 -37.01 -23.69
N LYS A 38 -28.85 -37.02 -24.78
CA LYS A 38 -28.75 -36.12 -25.94
C LYS A 38 -29.58 -34.83 -25.76
N MET A 39 -29.00 -33.69 -26.15
CA MET A 39 -29.48 -32.64 -27.09
C MET A 39 -31.00 -32.33 -27.18
N PRO A 40 -31.39 -31.03 -27.28
CA PRO A 40 -31.34 -30.37 -28.60
C PRO A 40 -30.82 -28.91 -28.62
N ARG A 41 -30.30 -28.51 -29.80
CA ARG A 41 -30.00 -27.11 -30.17
C ARG A 41 -31.29 -26.36 -30.53
N ARG A 42 -31.34 -25.05 -30.28
CA ARG A 42 -32.12 -24.09 -31.08
C ARG A 42 -31.25 -22.86 -31.42
N VAL A 43 -31.68 -22.11 -32.44
CA VAL A 43 -30.87 -21.17 -33.23
C VAL A 43 -31.51 -19.78 -33.23
N GLY A 44 -30.68 -18.73 -33.30
CA GLY A 44 -31.04 -17.36 -33.71
C GLY A 44 -31.34 -16.43 -32.52
N ASN A 45 -30.76 -15.23 -32.42
CA ASN A 45 -30.33 -14.33 -33.49
C ASN A 45 -29.12 -13.47 -33.09
N GLN A 46 -28.24 -13.19 -34.06
CA GLN A 46 -27.27 -12.11 -33.97
C GLN A 46 -27.98 -10.76 -34.12
N ARG A 47 -27.65 -9.80 -33.25
CA ARG A 47 -27.80 -8.37 -33.53
C ARG A 47 -26.52 -7.66 -33.06
N LEU A 48 -25.72 -7.18 -34.01
CA LEU A 48 -24.69 -6.20 -33.72
C LEU A 48 -25.37 -4.88 -33.31
N VAL A 49 -24.95 -4.30 -32.19
CA VAL A 49 -25.13 -2.87 -31.90
C VAL A 49 -23.86 -2.33 -31.25
N LEU A 50 -23.03 -1.70 -32.09
CA LEU A 50 -22.23 -0.50 -31.86
C LEU A 50 -21.58 -0.29 -30.46
N GLU A 51 -20.25 -0.45 -30.43
CA GLU A 51 -19.37 0.13 -29.41
C GLU A 51 -19.32 1.67 -29.53
N PRO A 52 -19.34 2.44 -28.42
CA PRO A 52 -19.11 3.88 -28.46
C PRO A 52 -17.66 4.22 -28.79
N ARG A 53 -17.43 4.96 -29.88
CA ARG A 53 -16.15 5.64 -30.11
C ARG A 53 -16.12 6.95 -29.33
N ILE A 54 -15.32 7.03 -28.28
CA ILE A 54 -14.90 8.33 -27.73
C ILE A 54 -13.84 8.91 -28.68
N VAL A 55 -14.11 10.12 -29.17
CA VAL A 55 -13.22 10.88 -30.05
C VAL A 55 -12.48 11.90 -29.20
N PHE A 56 -11.15 11.85 -29.19
CA PHE A 56 -10.35 12.94 -28.63
C PHE A 56 -10.38 14.12 -29.61
N ASP A 57 -11.06 15.19 -29.23
CA ASP A 57 -10.96 16.49 -29.90
C ASP A 57 -9.73 17.23 -29.37
N GLY A 58 -8.96 17.82 -30.28
CA GLY A 58 -7.69 18.48 -29.98
C GLY A 58 -7.80 19.98 -30.24
N ALA A 59 -7.95 20.78 -29.18
CA ALA A 59 -7.96 22.23 -29.27
C ALA A 59 -7.06 22.86 -28.19
N LEU A 60 -5.89 23.35 -28.62
CA LEU A 60 -5.04 24.24 -27.83
C LEU A 60 -5.65 25.65 -27.78
N PRO A 61 -5.54 26.36 -26.64
CA PRO A 61 -5.44 27.81 -26.63
C PRO A 61 -4.01 28.25 -26.26
N VAL A 62 -3.36 28.95 -27.19
CA VAL A 62 -2.16 29.76 -26.90
C VAL A 62 -2.62 31.08 -26.30
N ALA A 63 -2.15 31.40 -25.09
CA ALA A 63 -2.15 32.77 -24.55
C ALA A 63 -1.12 32.92 -23.41
N VAL A 64 0.13 33.24 -23.75
CA VAL A 64 1.06 33.88 -22.81
C VAL A 64 1.06 35.37 -23.15
N ALA A 65 0.60 36.20 -22.20
CA ALA A 65 0.67 37.64 -22.33
C ALA A 65 2.04 38.11 -21.85
N ASP A 66 2.87 38.57 -22.79
CA ASP A 66 4.16 39.19 -22.51
C ASP A 66 3.93 40.69 -22.24
N ALA A 67 4.34 41.17 -21.07
CA ALA A 67 4.20 42.57 -20.65
C ALA A 67 5.51 43.08 -20.05
N ILE A 68 6.17 43.91 -20.85
CA ILE A 68 7.47 44.54 -20.62
C ILE A 68 7.39 45.61 -19.51
N GLU A 69 8.34 45.62 -18.56
CA GLU A 69 9.08 46.87 -18.32
C GLU A 69 10.52 46.67 -17.81
N THR A 70 11.43 47.45 -18.41
CA THR A 70 12.89 47.46 -18.19
C THR A 70 13.33 48.72 -17.46
N GLN A 71 14.33 48.61 -16.56
CA GLN A 71 15.33 49.66 -16.33
C GLN A 71 16.60 49.05 -15.69
N THR A 72 17.67 48.85 -16.47
CA THR A 72 18.85 49.73 -16.67
C THR A 72 20.04 49.42 -15.74
N ASP A 73 20.95 48.59 -16.27
CA ASP A 73 22.38 48.92 -16.49
C ASP A 73 23.05 49.96 -15.56
N THR A 74 24.09 49.53 -14.84
CA THR A 74 25.42 50.15 -14.99
C THR A 74 26.52 49.14 -14.68
N ALA A 75 27.43 48.91 -15.62
CA ALA A 75 28.67 48.18 -15.37
C ALA A 75 29.76 49.05 -14.72
N THR A 76 30.61 48.45 -13.87
CA THR A 76 31.99 48.91 -13.65
C THR A 76 32.93 47.74 -13.37
N THR A 77 33.95 47.61 -14.21
CA THR A 77 35.13 46.77 -14.03
C THR A 77 36.20 47.51 -13.21
N ASP A 78 36.87 46.86 -12.25
CA ASP A 78 38.34 46.94 -12.21
C ASP A 78 39.06 45.80 -11.43
N THR A 79 39.89 45.08 -12.20
CA THR A 79 41.22 44.51 -11.94
C THR A 79 41.73 44.09 -10.54
N ALA A 80 42.02 42.79 -10.47
CA ALA A 80 43.01 42.00 -9.70
C ALA A 80 44.16 42.64 -8.88
N THR A 81 44.55 41.96 -7.79
CA THR A 81 45.89 41.34 -7.56
C THR A 81 45.84 40.48 -6.27
N ASN A 82 46.13 39.18 -6.31
CA ASN A 82 47.42 38.51 -6.00
C ASN A 82 48.00 38.92 -4.62
N ASP A 83 48.28 38.04 -3.65
CA ASP A 83 49.16 36.88 -3.76
C ASP A 83 49.10 35.97 -2.49
N ALA A 84 49.38 34.67 -2.69
CA ALA A 84 50.08 33.63 -1.88
C ALA A 84 50.51 33.87 -0.40
N SER A 85 50.93 32.91 0.43
CA SER A 85 51.00 31.42 0.53
C SER A 85 51.62 31.09 1.92
N ALA A 86 51.60 29.91 2.54
CA ALA A 86 50.88 28.62 2.41
C ALA A 86 51.02 27.93 3.82
N VAL A 87 50.75 26.65 4.11
CA VAL A 87 51.49 25.41 3.77
C VAL A 87 50.78 24.27 4.53
N ALA A 88 50.46 23.16 3.88
CA ALA A 88 50.09 21.87 4.51
C ALA A 88 51.39 21.05 4.78
N PRO A 89 51.47 20.00 5.65
CA PRO A 89 50.50 18.89 5.64
C PRO A 89 50.30 18.00 6.92
N ALA A 90 49.19 17.26 6.89
CA ALA A 90 49.01 15.82 7.19
C ALA A 90 49.58 15.12 8.48
N THR A 91 48.63 14.54 9.24
CA THR A 91 48.59 13.15 9.78
C THR A 91 49.66 12.71 10.82
N THR A 92 49.33 12.22 12.03
CA THR A 92 48.67 10.92 12.32
C THR A 92 48.42 10.72 13.84
N ASN A 93 47.37 9.96 14.18
CA ASN A 93 47.19 9.00 15.31
C ASN A 93 47.62 9.30 16.78
N THR A 94 46.62 9.42 17.67
CA THR A 94 46.32 8.62 18.93
C THR A 94 47.43 7.97 19.80
N PRO A 95 47.19 7.61 21.11
CA PRO A 95 46.02 7.82 22.00
C PRO A 95 46.34 8.18 23.50
N SER A 96 45.26 8.21 24.33
CA SER A 96 45.17 7.75 25.74
C SER A 96 45.52 8.63 26.98
N GLU A 97 44.50 8.72 27.85
CA GLU A 97 44.49 8.49 29.31
C GLU A 97 45.04 9.49 30.38
N SER A 98 44.09 9.99 31.20
CA SER A 98 43.94 9.71 32.66
C SER A 98 44.57 10.61 33.76
N THR A 99 43.81 10.69 34.85
CA THR A 99 44.13 11.07 36.26
C THR A 99 44.27 12.55 36.75
N LEU A 100 43.50 12.85 37.82
CA LEU A 100 43.63 13.91 38.84
C LEU A 100 44.90 13.70 39.74
N PRO A 101 45.24 14.48 40.82
CA PRO A 101 44.64 15.66 41.51
C PRO A 101 45.75 16.76 41.80
N PRO A 102 45.93 17.47 42.96
CA PRO A 102 45.08 17.90 44.11
C PRO A 102 45.21 19.37 44.63
N ALA A 103 44.22 19.77 45.46
CA ALA A 103 44.18 20.60 46.71
C ALA A 103 45.21 21.72 47.11
N GLU A 104 44.65 22.79 47.75
CA GLU A 104 44.83 23.20 49.19
C GLU A 104 45.29 24.66 49.57
N SER A 105 44.47 25.35 50.41
CA SER A 105 44.82 26.35 51.48
C SER A 105 45.36 27.77 51.10
N ALA A 106 45.25 28.88 51.88
CA ALA A 106 44.59 29.26 53.15
C ALA A 106 44.34 30.81 53.18
N GLN A 107 43.19 31.36 53.62
CA GLN A 107 42.86 31.96 54.95
C GLN A 107 43.35 33.40 55.30
N GLN A 108 42.58 34.04 56.22
CA GLN A 108 42.81 35.26 57.05
C GLN A 108 42.57 36.67 56.43
N GLU A 109 41.90 37.63 57.10
CA GLU A 109 41.08 37.62 58.34
C GLU A 109 40.36 38.98 58.56
N ARG A 110 39.10 39.00 59.08
CA ARG A 110 38.62 39.83 60.23
C ARG A 110 37.11 39.79 60.49
N GLU A 111 36.74 39.17 61.62
CA GLU A 111 35.52 39.43 62.43
C GLU A 111 35.57 40.84 63.07
N LEU A 112 34.59 41.42 63.80
CA LEU A 112 33.34 40.98 64.48
C LEU A 112 32.44 42.27 64.63
N ILE A 113 31.11 42.27 64.83
CA ILE A 113 30.38 42.18 66.12
C ILE A 113 28.84 42.18 65.87
N ASP A 114 28.21 41.09 66.33
CA ASP A 114 26.90 40.93 67.02
C ASP A 114 25.60 41.59 66.48
N GLY A 115 24.52 40.80 66.36
CA GLY A 115 23.20 41.34 65.99
C GLY A 115 22.11 40.43 65.39
N THR A 116 22.14 39.10 65.55
CA THR A 116 21.01 38.15 65.29
C THR A 116 20.29 38.22 63.93
N LEU A 117 20.48 37.19 63.08
CA LEU A 117 19.42 36.58 62.26
C LEU A 117 19.84 35.15 61.88
N ALA A 118 18.87 34.27 61.63
CA ALA A 118 19.08 32.82 61.56
C ALA A 118 19.77 32.36 60.27
N ILE A 119 20.58 31.30 60.39
CA ILE A 119 21.01 30.48 59.26
C ILE A 119 19.97 29.36 59.12
N ALA A 120 19.19 29.39 58.03
CA ALA A 120 18.40 28.26 57.57
C ALA A 120 18.61 28.16 56.06
N GLY A 121 19.04 27.01 55.58
CA GLY A 121 18.92 26.69 54.16
C GLY A 121 17.45 26.39 53.90
N GLN A 122 16.84 27.14 52.99
CA GLN A 122 15.51 26.83 52.48
C GLN A 122 15.70 25.70 51.48
N THR A 123 15.24 24.50 51.83
CA THR A 123 14.96 23.45 50.84
C THR A 123 13.64 23.86 50.19
N SER A 124 13.64 24.11 48.88
CA SER A 124 12.41 24.32 48.12
C SER A 124 11.49 23.11 48.31
N ASN A 125 10.21 23.38 48.55
CA ASN A 125 9.21 22.36 48.81
C ASN A 125 8.44 22.07 47.51
N GLU A 126 9.03 21.22 46.68
CA GLU A 126 8.58 20.92 45.32
C GLU A 126 7.83 19.57 45.29
N VAL A 127 6.76 19.48 44.48
CA VAL A 127 6.01 18.22 44.26
C VAL A 127 5.91 17.94 42.77
N ILE A 128 6.21 16.71 42.36
CA ILE A 128 6.11 16.27 40.97
C ILE A 128 4.91 15.34 40.83
N PHE A 129 3.93 15.75 40.02
CA PHE A 129 2.86 14.90 39.54
C PHE A 129 3.24 14.33 38.17
N ILE A 130 3.00 13.04 37.99
CA ILE A 130 3.25 12.36 36.72
C ILE A 130 2.06 11.49 36.39
N ASP A 131 1.54 11.63 35.19
CA ASP A 131 0.49 10.74 34.71
C ASP A 131 1.03 9.33 34.48
N SER A 132 0.27 8.31 34.90
CA SER A 132 0.65 6.91 34.65
C SER A 132 0.40 6.45 33.21
N ALA A 133 -0.25 7.27 32.38
CA ALA A 133 -0.30 7.10 30.93
C ALA A 133 1.01 7.49 30.21
N VAL A 134 1.96 8.14 30.89
CA VAL A 134 3.27 8.45 30.28
C VAL A 134 4.12 7.18 30.18
N GLU A 135 4.40 6.73 28.95
CA GLU A 135 5.34 5.62 28.64
C GLU A 135 6.74 5.90 29.23
N GLY A 136 7.57 4.88 29.39
CA GLY A 136 8.99 5.06 29.78
C GLY A 136 9.26 5.55 31.22
N LEU A 137 8.22 5.79 32.04
CA LEU A 137 8.26 6.32 33.41
C LEU A 137 9.24 5.62 34.37
N GLU A 138 9.55 4.34 34.17
CA GLU A 138 10.54 3.61 34.98
C GLU A 138 11.92 4.29 34.96
N ASN A 139 12.30 4.91 33.84
CA ASN A 139 13.58 5.61 33.70
C ASN A 139 13.61 6.92 34.50
N PHE A 140 12.54 7.71 34.42
CA PHE A 140 12.35 8.94 35.20
C PHE A 140 12.55 8.68 36.70
N LEU A 141 11.90 7.63 37.23
CA LEU A 141 11.85 7.36 38.67
C LEU A 141 13.20 6.91 39.24
N LEU A 142 14.10 6.42 38.39
CA LEU A 142 15.47 6.05 38.80
C LEU A 142 16.34 7.27 39.07
N ASP A 143 16.17 8.35 38.29
CA ASP A 143 16.97 9.58 38.41
C ASP A 143 16.51 10.46 39.59
N HIS A 144 15.21 10.42 39.93
CA HIS A 144 14.57 11.34 40.89
C HIS A 144 14.14 10.70 42.22
N GLN A 145 14.83 9.65 42.69
CA GLN A 145 14.50 8.89 43.92
C GLN A 145 14.43 9.67 45.25
N GLN A 146 14.70 10.99 45.25
CA GLN A 146 14.62 11.87 46.41
C GLN A 146 13.57 12.99 46.28
N ALA A 147 12.90 13.12 45.13
CA ALA A 147 11.82 14.07 44.92
C ALA A 147 10.50 13.55 45.53
N ASP A 148 9.58 14.46 45.88
CA ASP A 148 8.21 14.09 46.29
C ASP A 148 7.36 13.84 45.03
N VAL A 149 7.40 12.61 44.54
CA VAL A 149 6.71 12.19 43.31
C VAL A 149 5.37 11.54 43.64
N VAL A 150 4.31 12.03 43.00
CA VAL A 150 2.95 11.47 43.05
C VAL A 150 2.57 10.99 41.66
N LEU A 151 2.31 9.69 41.52
CA LEU A 151 1.78 9.12 40.29
C LEU A 151 0.25 9.22 40.28
N LEU A 152 -0.31 9.75 39.19
CA LEU A 152 -1.76 9.84 38.97
C LEU A 152 -2.26 8.53 38.35
N ASP A 153 -3.33 7.96 38.89
CA ASP A 153 -4.00 6.77 38.32
C ASP A 153 -4.77 7.19 37.07
N SER A 154 -4.45 6.58 35.92
CA SER A 154 -5.08 6.85 34.61
C SER A 154 -6.57 6.47 34.52
N ASN A 155 -7.14 5.87 35.57
CA ASN A 155 -8.55 5.46 35.63
C ASN A 155 -9.38 6.35 36.57
N ARG A 156 -8.89 7.56 36.88
CA ARG A 156 -9.47 8.50 37.83
C ARG A 156 -9.12 9.93 37.43
N ASP A 157 -9.97 10.89 37.78
CA ASP A 157 -9.73 12.29 37.45
C ASP A 157 -8.38 12.78 38.02
N GLY A 158 -7.51 13.32 37.17
CA GLY A 158 -6.18 13.74 37.57
C GLY A 158 -6.17 14.99 38.45
N MET A 159 -7.11 15.92 38.27
CA MET A 159 -7.20 17.14 39.07
C MET A 159 -7.73 16.87 40.48
N GLU A 160 -8.71 15.97 40.63
CA GLU A 160 -9.14 15.45 41.93
C GLU A 160 -7.96 14.78 42.67
N GLN A 161 -7.10 14.05 41.95
CA GLN A 161 -5.93 13.37 42.52
C GLN A 161 -4.84 14.36 42.96
N ILE A 162 -4.52 15.37 42.16
CA ILE A 162 -3.60 16.46 42.53
C ILE A 162 -4.12 17.18 43.78
N ALA A 163 -5.39 17.62 43.78
CA ALA A 163 -5.98 18.31 44.92
C ALA A 163 -5.98 17.45 46.19
N ALA A 164 -6.34 16.17 46.10
CA ALA A 164 -6.32 15.25 47.24
C ALA A 164 -4.89 14.98 47.77
N ALA A 165 -3.88 14.97 46.90
CA ALA A 165 -2.48 14.84 47.31
C ALA A 165 -1.96 16.09 48.03
N LEU A 166 -2.47 17.27 47.66
CA LEU A 166 -2.11 18.56 48.26
C LEU A 166 -2.97 18.97 49.46
N GLU A 167 -4.09 18.29 49.73
CA GLU A 167 -5.01 18.64 50.81
C GLU A 167 -4.29 18.69 52.18
N GLY A 168 -4.33 19.86 52.82
CA GLY A 168 -3.68 20.09 54.12
C GLY A 168 -2.17 20.31 54.07
N ARG A 169 -1.55 20.32 52.89
CA ARG A 169 -0.20 20.87 52.67
C ARG A 169 -0.25 22.40 52.60
N THR A 170 0.90 23.06 52.77
CA THR A 170 1.08 24.52 52.74
C THR A 170 2.53 24.85 52.39
N ASN A 171 2.78 26.02 51.78
CA ASN A 171 4.12 26.47 51.40
C ASN A 171 4.81 25.47 50.46
N ILE A 172 4.12 25.08 49.39
CA ILE A 172 4.72 24.40 48.25
C ILE A 172 5.26 25.47 47.31
N ASP A 173 6.54 25.38 47.00
CA ASP A 173 7.26 26.39 46.21
C ASP A 173 7.23 26.07 44.71
N ALA A 174 7.08 24.80 44.32
CA ALA A 174 6.79 24.43 42.94
C ALA A 174 5.91 23.18 42.80
N ILE A 175 5.13 23.16 41.73
CA ILE A 175 4.46 21.96 41.22
C ILE A 175 5.00 21.66 39.82
N HIS A 176 5.40 20.41 39.58
CA HIS A 176 5.76 19.92 38.25
C HIS A 176 4.68 18.94 37.81
N ILE A 177 4.22 19.02 36.56
CA ILE A 177 3.21 18.12 35.99
C ILE A 177 3.78 17.52 34.71
N LEU A 178 4.05 16.21 34.68
CA LEU A 178 4.36 15.45 33.47
C LEU A 178 3.12 14.72 32.98
N SER A 179 2.74 14.95 31.74
CA SER A 179 1.47 14.54 31.17
C SER A 179 1.54 14.60 29.65
N HIS A 180 0.73 13.80 28.95
CA HIS A 180 0.43 14.09 27.54
C HIS A 180 -0.40 15.39 27.44
N GLY A 181 -0.35 16.06 26.29
CA GLY A 181 -1.03 17.34 26.11
C GLY A 181 -1.12 17.81 24.67
N SER A 182 -1.85 18.91 24.51
CA SER A 182 -1.98 19.66 23.26
C SER A 182 -2.33 21.14 23.56
N SER A 183 -2.32 21.99 22.54
CA SER A 183 -2.66 23.44 22.62
C SER A 183 -3.83 23.78 23.56
N GLY A 184 -3.50 24.25 24.78
CA GLY A 184 -4.47 24.63 25.82
C GLY A 184 -5.13 23.49 26.59
N GLN A 185 -4.50 22.32 26.65
CA GLN A 185 -5.07 21.09 27.20
C GLN A 185 -4.01 20.14 27.78
N LEU A 186 -4.35 19.52 28.91
CA LEU A 186 -3.63 18.37 29.48
C LEU A 186 -4.56 17.16 29.59
N THR A 187 -4.00 15.97 29.38
CA THR A 187 -4.69 14.69 29.61
C THR A 187 -4.22 14.12 30.94
N LEU A 188 -5.01 14.34 32.01
CA LEU A 188 -4.65 14.00 33.39
C LEU A 188 -5.62 12.96 33.95
N GLY A 189 -5.14 11.74 34.12
CA GLY A 189 -5.93 10.62 34.59
C GLY A 189 -6.87 10.09 33.50
N ASP A 190 -8.15 9.90 33.85
CA ASP A 190 -9.21 9.61 32.89
C ASP A 190 -9.91 10.88 32.33
N SER A 191 -9.34 12.07 32.59
CA SER A 191 -10.00 13.34 32.30
C SER A 191 -9.11 14.39 31.61
N THR A 192 -9.79 15.35 30.99
CA THR A 192 -9.17 16.41 30.19
C THR A 192 -9.19 17.73 30.95
N PHE A 193 -8.02 18.22 31.34
CA PHE A 193 -7.88 19.51 31.99
C PHE A 193 -7.65 20.63 30.96
N ASN A 194 -8.62 21.52 30.83
CA ASN A 194 -8.60 22.63 29.87
C ASN A 194 -9.42 23.82 30.41
N LEU A 195 -9.49 24.91 29.64
CA LEU A 195 -10.20 26.13 30.07
C LEU A 195 -11.69 25.91 30.41
N GLN A 196 -12.36 24.92 29.80
CA GLN A 196 -13.75 24.60 30.11
C GLN A 196 -13.89 23.83 31.43
N SER A 197 -13.06 22.80 31.66
CA SER A 197 -13.13 22.00 32.89
C SER A 197 -12.63 22.78 34.11
N MET A 198 -11.62 23.64 33.94
CA MET A 198 -11.14 24.63 34.92
C MET A 198 -12.25 25.56 35.44
N ASN A 199 -13.07 26.12 34.54
CA ASN A 199 -14.18 27.03 34.90
C ASN A 199 -15.48 26.30 35.28
N GLY A 200 -15.53 24.98 35.08
CA GLY A 200 -16.75 24.19 35.21
C GLY A 200 -16.75 23.28 36.43
N VAL A 201 -15.89 22.26 36.41
CA VAL A 201 -15.91 21.14 37.36
C VAL A 201 -14.75 21.15 38.35
N HIS A 202 -13.60 21.73 38.02
CA HIS A 202 -12.38 21.69 38.86
C HIS A 202 -12.14 22.95 39.72
N ALA A 203 -13.15 23.79 39.91
CA ALA A 203 -13.00 25.06 40.63
C ALA A 203 -12.69 24.86 42.14
N ASP A 204 -13.21 23.80 42.75
CA ASP A 204 -12.95 23.47 44.16
C ASP A 204 -11.55 22.86 44.34
N GLU A 205 -11.12 22.00 43.40
CA GLU A 205 -9.79 21.39 43.32
C GLU A 205 -8.70 22.46 43.16
N LEU A 206 -8.90 23.42 42.26
CA LEU A 206 -7.99 24.55 42.07
C LEU A 206 -7.90 25.46 43.31
N ALA A 207 -8.99 25.59 44.08
CA ALA A 207 -8.96 26.27 45.36
C ALA A 207 -8.15 25.50 46.42
N ILE A 208 -8.18 24.17 46.42
CA ILE A 208 -7.33 23.34 47.29
C ILE A 208 -5.85 23.52 46.91
N ILE A 209 -5.52 23.42 45.61
CA ILE A 209 -4.17 23.62 45.08
C ILE A 209 -3.64 25.00 45.50
N LYS A 210 -4.39 26.08 45.23
CA LYS A 210 -4.07 27.45 45.64
C LYS A 210 -3.74 27.60 47.12
N ASN A 211 -4.47 26.91 48.00
CA ASN A 211 -4.24 27.00 49.45
C ASN A 211 -2.97 26.24 49.92
N ALA A 212 -2.43 25.34 49.10
CA ALA A 212 -1.21 24.60 49.39
C ALA A 212 0.07 25.29 48.92
N LEU A 213 -0.02 26.15 47.90
CA LEU A 213 1.09 26.90 47.32
C LEU A 213 1.62 28.01 48.25
N SER A 214 2.85 28.48 48.00
CA SER A 214 3.42 29.71 48.56
C SER A 214 3.05 30.94 47.72
N ASP A 215 3.37 32.14 48.20
CA ASP A 215 3.06 33.42 47.50
C ASP A 215 3.93 33.64 46.24
N GLU A 216 5.02 32.89 46.08
CA GLU A 216 6.01 32.96 44.99
C GLU A 216 6.15 31.56 44.33
N ALA A 217 5.04 30.84 44.20
CA ALA A 217 5.06 29.45 43.74
C ALA A 217 4.96 29.30 42.21
N ASP A 218 5.70 28.34 41.67
CA ASP A 218 5.69 27.99 40.25
C ASP A 218 4.81 26.75 39.94
N ILE A 219 4.24 26.69 38.73
CA ILE A 219 3.72 25.45 38.13
C ILE A 219 4.37 25.23 36.76
N LEU A 220 5.12 24.14 36.64
CA LEU A 220 5.87 23.74 35.45
C LEU A 220 5.17 22.55 34.77
N ILE A 221 4.70 22.77 33.54
CA ILE A 221 3.86 21.84 32.79
C ILE A 221 4.65 21.25 31.63
N TYR A 222 4.97 19.97 31.74
CA TYR A 222 5.71 19.18 30.76
C TYR A 222 4.69 18.32 30.01
N GLY A 223 4.42 18.67 28.75
CA GLY A 223 3.45 18.02 27.87
C GLY A 223 3.42 18.78 26.53
N CYS A 224 3.27 18.06 25.43
CA CYS A 224 3.43 18.63 24.09
C CYS A 224 2.46 19.78 23.82
N ASP A 225 2.95 20.86 23.20
CA ASP A 225 2.19 22.02 22.73
C ASP A 225 1.28 22.75 23.76
N VAL A 226 1.31 22.42 25.05
CA VAL A 226 0.29 22.89 26.02
C VAL A 226 0.19 24.41 26.11
N GLY A 227 1.32 25.11 26.04
CA GLY A 227 1.44 26.56 26.04
C GLY A 227 1.43 27.22 24.65
N ALA A 228 1.24 26.45 23.57
CA ALA A 228 1.28 26.92 22.19
C ALA A 228 0.02 27.71 21.77
N GLU A 229 0.12 28.39 20.62
CA GLU A 229 -0.99 29.11 19.97
C GLU A 229 -1.73 30.14 20.87
N GLU A 230 -2.96 30.52 20.50
CA GLU A 230 -3.81 31.41 21.31
C GLU A 230 -4.53 30.64 22.45
N SER A 231 -4.86 29.37 22.21
CA SER A 231 -5.51 28.46 23.17
C SER A 231 -4.62 28.12 24.36
N GLY A 232 -3.36 27.75 24.14
CA GLY A 232 -2.39 27.49 25.20
C GLY A 232 -2.12 28.70 26.06
N GLN A 233 -1.93 29.87 25.44
CA GLN A 233 -1.77 31.14 26.16
C GLN A 233 -2.99 31.50 27.02
N ALA A 234 -4.22 31.30 26.50
CA ALA A 234 -5.44 31.50 27.28
C ALA A 234 -5.57 30.52 28.45
N PHE A 235 -5.17 29.26 28.25
CA PHE A 235 -5.18 28.22 29.28
C PHE A 235 -4.20 28.52 30.43
N ILE A 236 -2.92 28.77 30.14
CA ILE A 236 -1.91 29.02 31.20
C ILE A 236 -2.18 30.33 31.93
N SER A 237 -2.71 31.35 31.25
CA SER A 237 -3.12 32.62 31.88
C SER A 237 -4.29 32.42 32.86
N ALA A 238 -5.29 31.63 32.48
CA ALA A 238 -6.41 31.31 33.37
C ALA A 238 -5.99 30.42 34.55
N LEU A 239 -5.06 29.49 34.33
CA LEU A 239 -4.49 28.66 35.40
C LEU A 239 -3.72 29.50 36.43
N SER A 240 -2.91 30.47 35.96
CA SER A 240 -2.23 31.45 36.79
C SER A 240 -3.21 32.28 37.61
N GLU A 241 -4.30 32.79 37.02
CA GLU A 241 -5.31 33.55 37.77
C GLU A 241 -6.03 32.69 38.83
N ALA A 242 -6.37 31.44 38.49
CA ALA A 242 -7.04 30.51 39.40
C ALA A 242 -6.16 30.14 40.60
N THR A 243 -4.94 29.67 40.34
CA THR A 243 -3.99 29.21 41.37
C THR A 243 -3.30 30.37 42.09
N GLY A 244 -3.03 31.48 41.41
CA GLY A 244 -2.18 32.58 41.89
C GLY A 244 -0.68 32.31 41.72
N ALA A 245 -0.32 31.25 41.00
CA ALA A 245 1.05 30.84 40.71
C ALA A 245 1.54 31.41 39.37
N ASP A 246 2.85 31.48 39.22
CA ASP A 246 3.49 31.71 37.94
C ASP A 246 3.63 30.37 37.20
N ILE A 247 3.45 30.37 35.87
CA ILE A 247 3.21 29.16 35.08
C ILE A 247 4.21 29.06 33.92
N ALA A 248 4.81 27.89 33.72
CA ALA A 248 5.63 27.56 32.55
C ALA A 248 5.06 26.34 31.80
N ALA A 249 5.03 26.37 30.47
CA ALA A 249 4.61 25.26 29.62
C ALA A 249 5.38 25.21 28.29
N SER A 250 5.55 24.01 27.73
CA SER A 250 6.15 23.81 26.39
C SER A 250 5.21 24.31 25.28
N THR A 251 5.80 24.68 24.15
CA THR A 251 5.13 25.16 22.93
C THR A 251 5.39 24.28 21.71
N ASP A 252 6.02 23.12 21.93
CA ASP A 252 6.37 22.12 20.93
C ASP A 252 6.43 20.71 21.56
N LEU A 253 7.19 19.79 20.98
CA LEU A 253 7.29 18.42 21.46
C LEU A 253 8.12 18.33 22.74
N THR A 254 7.48 17.95 23.84
CA THR A 254 8.19 17.68 25.10
C THR A 254 8.71 16.23 25.13
N GLY A 255 10.01 16.02 25.25
CA GLY A 255 10.60 14.68 25.40
C GLY A 255 12.02 14.52 24.85
N ALA A 256 12.25 13.40 24.16
CA ALA A 256 13.57 13.00 23.69
C ALA A 256 13.99 13.65 22.36
N ALA A 257 15.19 14.25 22.35
CA ALA A 257 15.77 14.92 21.17
C ALA A 257 15.99 14.03 19.94
N ASP A 258 16.13 12.70 20.13
CA ASP A 258 16.22 11.74 19.01
C ASP A 258 14.88 11.58 18.27
N LEU A 259 13.75 11.95 18.90
CA LEU A 259 12.41 11.99 18.31
C LEU A 259 12.00 13.42 17.89
N GLY A 260 12.81 14.43 18.21
CA GLY A 260 12.61 15.83 17.82
C GLY A 260 12.06 16.74 18.92
N GLY A 261 11.80 16.24 20.12
CA GLY A 261 11.37 17.04 21.27
C GLY A 261 12.51 17.48 22.20
N ASP A 262 12.22 18.37 23.14
CA ASP A 262 13.14 18.71 24.23
C ASP A 262 12.42 18.92 25.59
N TRP A 263 13.09 19.53 26.57
CA TRP A 263 12.57 19.74 27.93
C TRP A 263 12.47 21.22 28.31
N VAL A 264 12.49 22.11 27.33
CA VAL A 264 12.34 23.55 27.52
C VAL A 264 10.85 23.90 27.66
N LEU A 265 10.58 24.96 28.41
CA LEU A 265 9.25 25.52 28.63
C LEU A 265 9.27 26.98 28.16
N GLU A 266 8.88 27.22 26.91
CA GLU A 266 9.02 28.53 26.23
C GLU A 266 7.91 29.49 26.67
N SER A 267 6.71 28.96 26.95
CA SER A 267 5.53 29.73 27.31
C SER A 267 5.53 30.02 28.80
N LYS A 268 5.43 31.29 29.20
CA LYS A 268 5.54 31.70 30.60
C LYS A 268 4.55 32.81 30.97
N ILE A 269 3.90 32.66 32.11
CA ILE A 269 3.14 33.71 32.81
C ILE A 269 3.86 33.97 34.13
N GLY A 270 4.24 35.24 34.36
CA GLY A 270 4.96 35.65 35.56
C GLY A 270 6.49 35.47 35.47
N THR A 271 7.13 35.30 36.62
CA THR A 271 8.56 34.97 36.76
C THR A 271 8.70 33.54 37.25
N ILE A 272 9.63 32.78 36.66
CA ILE A 272 9.85 31.38 37.02
C ILE A 272 11.21 31.29 37.70
N GLU A 273 11.18 31.08 39.01
CA GLU A 273 12.37 30.94 39.86
C GLU A 273 12.86 29.48 39.94
N THR A 274 11.96 28.52 39.73
CA THR A 274 12.23 27.08 39.79
C THR A 274 12.99 26.59 38.56
N ASP A 275 14.00 25.74 38.78
CA ASP A 275 14.73 25.08 37.70
C ASP A 275 13.84 24.05 36.98
N SER A 276 13.79 24.12 35.65
CA SER A 276 13.11 23.10 34.82
C SER A 276 13.90 21.79 34.86
N PHE A 277 13.21 20.67 35.08
CA PHE A 277 13.84 19.35 35.00
C PHE A 277 14.16 18.95 33.57
N VAL A 278 15.23 18.16 33.41
CA VAL A 278 15.63 17.53 32.15
C VAL A 278 15.74 16.03 32.40
N PHE A 279 15.01 15.22 31.63
CA PHE A 279 14.94 13.77 31.83
C PHE A 279 15.76 13.04 30.76
N ASP A 280 17.09 13.11 30.87
CA ASP A 280 18.06 12.52 29.93
C ASP A 280 17.85 11.00 29.69
N SER A 281 17.27 10.30 30.66
CA SER A 281 16.98 8.86 30.59
C SER A 281 15.67 8.53 29.85
N TYR A 282 14.75 9.48 29.71
CA TYR A 282 13.51 9.35 28.93
C TYR A 282 13.82 9.21 27.44
N LYS A 283 13.08 8.38 26.70
CA LYS A 283 13.40 8.05 25.29
C LYS A 283 12.27 8.33 24.31
N ASP A 284 11.14 8.79 24.83
CA ASP A 284 9.87 8.90 24.13
C ASP A 284 9.46 10.40 24.07
N VAL A 285 8.21 10.73 23.73
CA VAL A 285 7.67 12.11 23.77
C VAL A 285 6.28 12.10 24.43
N LEU A 286 5.85 13.24 24.99
CA LEU A 286 4.60 13.39 25.76
C LEU A 286 3.40 13.75 24.86
N LEU A 287 3.14 12.94 23.84
CA LEU A 287 2.16 13.20 22.79
C LEU A 287 1.03 12.16 22.71
N ASP A 288 -0.21 12.65 22.55
CA ASP A 288 -1.37 11.80 22.26
C ASP A 288 -1.33 11.17 20.83
N PRO A 289 -1.86 9.95 20.63
CA PRO A 289 -2.10 9.39 19.30
C PRO A 289 -3.02 10.23 18.42
N ILE A 290 -2.81 10.15 17.11
CA ILE A 290 -3.63 10.85 16.10
C ILE A 290 -4.33 9.83 15.20
N VAL A 291 -5.66 9.88 15.15
CA VAL A 291 -6.49 9.22 14.13
C VAL A 291 -6.97 10.23 13.10
N ASP A 292 -6.77 9.87 11.83
CA ASP A 292 -7.12 10.65 10.64
C ASP A 292 -7.93 9.76 9.69
N LEU A 293 -9.19 10.12 9.46
CA LEU A 293 -10.14 9.28 8.71
C LEU A 293 -10.08 9.49 7.19
N ASN A 294 -9.23 10.40 6.70
CA ASN A 294 -9.22 10.87 5.31
C ASN A 294 -7.83 11.42 4.90
N SER A 295 -6.75 10.80 5.38
CA SER A 295 -5.39 11.25 5.07
C SER A 295 -5.14 11.29 3.56
N ASP A 296 -4.58 12.38 3.04
CA ASP A 296 -4.26 12.57 1.61
C ASP A 296 -2.83 12.04 1.27
N PRO A 297 -2.63 10.80 0.78
CA PRO A 297 -1.30 10.28 0.46
C PRO A 297 -0.73 10.90 -0.83
N THR A 298 0.43 11.54 -0.72
CA THR A 298 1.21 11.99 -1.89
C THR A 298 2.04 10.84 -2.44
N VAL A 299 1.70 10.37 -3.64
CA VAL A 299 2.42 9.29 -4.35
C VAL A 299 3.34 9.86 -5.44
N THR A 300 4.65 9.58 -5.32
CA THR A 300 5.65 9.90 -6.34
C THR A 300 6.23 8.61 -6.93
N VAL A 301 6.15 8.46 -8.25
CA VAL A 301 6.77 7.35 -9.00
C VAL A 301 8.02 7.86 -9.70
N THR A 302 9.18 7.28 -9.39
CA THR A 302 10.44 7.60 -10.09
C THR A 302 10.57 6.72 -11.34
N ASN A 303 10.98 7.32 -12.46
CA ASN A 303 11.08 6.64 -13.76
C ASN A 303 11.84 5.31 -13.69
N PRO A 304 11.37 4.26 -14.40
CA PRO A 304 11.98 2.94 -14.33
C PRO A 304 13.40 2.94 -14.90
N VAL A 305 14.34 2.39 -14.13
CA VAL A 305 15.69 2.09 -14.63
C VAL A 305 15.61 0.76 -15.39
N ILE A 306 15.62 0.84 -16.72
CA ILE A 306 15.64 -0.34 -17.60
C ILE A 306 17.09 -0.70 -17.90
N THR A 307 17.54 -1.83 -17.36
CA THR A 307 18.84 -2.44 -17.69
C THR A 307 18.61 -3.70 -18.52
N VAL A 308 18.87 -3.61 -19.82
CA VAL A 308 18.96 -4.82 -20.66
C VAL A 308 20.32 -5.47 -20.39
N SER A 309 20.33 -6.63 -19.76
CA SER A 309 21.55 -7.40 -19.55
C SER A 309 21.84 -8.25 -20.80
N PRO A 310 22.95 -8.02 -21.52
CA PRO A 310 23.33 -8.83 -22.68
C PRO A 310 23.97 -10.16 -22.23
N ALA A 311 23.52 -10.74 -21.11
CA ALA A 311 23.98 -12.02 -20.58
C ALA A 311 23.42 -13.18 -21.42
N THR A 312 23.85 -13.24 -22.69
CA THR A 312 23.55 -14.33 -23.62
C THR A 312 24.36 -15.57 -23.23
N THR A 313 23.94 -16.27 -22.18
CA THR A 313 24.26 -17.69 -22.07
C THR A 313 23.42 -18.42 -23.11
N ASN A 314 24.09 -19.02 -24.09
CA ASN A 314 23.38 -19.76 -25.12
C ASN A 314 22.73 -20.98 -24.45
N LEU A 315 21.39 -21.03 -24.41
CA LEU A 315 20.60 -22.11 -23.79
C LEU A 315 20.88 -23.47 -24.44
N ILE A 316 21.33 -23.43 -25.70
CA ILE A 316 22.07 -24.50 -26.36
C ILE A 316 23.42 -23.92 -26.76
N ALA A 317 24.52 -24.45 -26.23
CA ALA A 317 25.87 -24.06 -26.64
C ALA A 317 26.41 -25.04 -27.69
N SER A 318 26.63 -24.56 -28.91
CA SER A 318 27.22 -25.30 -30.05
C SER A 318 26.52 -26.58 -30.54
N GLY A 319 25.40 -27.02 -29.95
CA GLY A 319 24.42 -27.94 -30.58
C GLY A 319 24.94 -29.27 -31.14
N TYR A 320 26.15 -29.66 -30.76
CA TYR A 320 27.07 -30.49 -31.55
C TYR A 320 26.61 -31.95 -31.69
N PHE A 321 26.66 -32.48 -32.91
CA PHE A 321 26.23 -33.87 -33.20
C PHE A 321 27.32 -34.93 -32.98
N GLY A 322 28.43 -34.58 -32.32
CA GLY A 322 29.43 -35.53 -31.80
C GLY A 322 30.64 -35.76 -32.73
N THR A 323 31.53 -36.68 -32.32
CA THR A 323 32.79 -37.01 -33.03
C THR A 323 32.75 -38.34 -33.79
N THR A 324 31.62 -39.05 -33.76
CA THR A 324 31.47 -40.40 -34.35
C THR A 324 30.17 -40.49 -35.15
N ALA A 325 30.25 -41.04 -36.36
CA ALA A 325 29.08 -41.28 -37.19
C ALA A 325 28.17 -42.39 -36.60
N GLY A 326 26.88 -42.31 -36.86
CA GLY A 326 25.87 -43.24 -36.35
C GLY A 326 24.46 -42.96 -36.87
N ASN A 327 23.50 -43.82 -36.54
CA ASN A 327 22.14 -43.81 -37.12
C ASN A 327 21.09 -43.14 -36.22
N ASP A 328 21.53 -42.42 -35.18
CA ASP A 328 20.70 -41.73 -34.19
C ASP A 328 21.46 -40.45 -33.76
N PRO A 329 20.79 -39.32 -33.54
CA PRO A 329 21.43 -38.11 -33.01
C PRO A 329 21.84 -38.31 -31.53
N PRO A 330 22.97 -37.73 -31.07
CA PRO A 330 23.37 -37.84 -29.67
C PRO A 330 22.42 -37.07 -28.75
N ALA A 331 22.20 -37.59 -27.54
CA ALA A 331 21.51 -36.86 -26.49
C ALA A 331 22.20 -35.50 -26.23
N PRO A 332 21.44 -34.41 -26.05
CA PRO A 332 20.01 -34.35 -25.72
C PRO A 332 19.05 -34.27 -26.92
N TRP A 333 19.51 -34.41 -28.17
CA TRP A 333 18.63 -34.44 -29.33
C TRP A 333 17.77 -35.70 -29.36
N VAL A 334 16.50 -35.55 -29.76
CA VAL A 334 15.51 -36.64 -29.90
C VAL A 334 14.92 -36.61 -31.30
N GLU A 335 15.07 -37.72 -32.02
CA GLU A 335 14.48 -37.95 -33.35
C GLU A 335 13.03 -38.46 -33.26
N SER A 336 12.18 -38.05 -34.21
CA SER A 336 10.84 -38.60 -34.42
C SER A 336 10.44 -38.59 -35.90
N GLY A 337 9.90 -39.70 -36.40
CA GLY A 337 9.54 -39.90 -37.81
C GLY A 337 8.99 -41.31 -38.03
N THR A 338 8.39 -41.58 -39.20
CA THR A 338 7.54 -42.77 -39.40
C THR A 338 8.06 -43.84 -40.36
N VAL A 339 9.21 -43.68 -41.06
CA VAL A 339 9.69 -44.72 -41.99
C VAL A 339 11.22 -44.86 -42.16
N ASN A 340 11.99 -43.77 -42.29
CA ASN A 340 13.46 -43.82 -42.24
C ASN A 340 13.98 -42.83 -41.19
N ARG A 341 15.21 -43.06 -40.72
CA ARG A 341 15.93 -42.22 -39.73
C ARG A 341 16.87 -41.25 -40.42
N GLY A 342 17.35 -40.23 -39.70
CA GLY A 342 18.52 -39.47 -40.13
C GLY A 342 19.81 -40.14 -39.67
N ASP A 343 20.93 -39.73 -40.28
CA ASP A 343 22.26 -40.22 -39.93
C ASP A 343 23.14 -39.07 -39.41
N VAL A 344 23.89 -39.33 -38.34
CA VAL A 344 25.01 -38.51 -37.91
C VAL A 344 26.21 -38.84 -38.81
N VAL A 345 26.64 -37.89 -39.63
CA VAL A 345 27.67 -38.08 -40.66
C VAL A 345 28.79 -37.06 -40.52
N SER A 346 30.01 -37.39 -40.99
CA SER A 346 31.16 -36.49 -40.86
C SER A 346 30.97 -35.20 -41.65
N ASP A 347 31.27 -34.07 -40.99
CA ASP A 347 31.32 -32.73 -41.57
C ASP A 347 32.43 -32.55 -42.65
N GLY A 348 33.46 -33.40 -42.63
CA GLY A 348 34.66 -33.27 -43.45
C GLY A 348 35.78 -32.40 -42.84
N ALA A 349 35.54 -31.79 -41.68
CA ALA A 349 36.48 -30.97 -40.91
C ALA A 349 36.93 -31.63 -39.58
N GLY A 350 36.25 -32.68 -39.13
CA GLY A 350 36.58 -33.49 -37.94
C GLY A 350 35.44 -33.66 -36.94
N GLY A 351 34.32 -32.98 -37.13
CA GLY A 351 33.07 -33.18 -36.40
C GLY A 351 32.04 -34.02 -37.16
N MET A 352 30.80 -33.97 -36.67
CA MET A 352 29.65 -34.63 -37.26
C MET A 352 28.48 -33.66 -37.35
N ARG A 353 27.70 -33.79 -38.42
CA ARG A 353 26.43 -33.08 -38.66
C ARG A 353 25.29 -34.10 -38.72
N TYR A 354 24.09 -33.71 -38.34
CA TYR A 354 22.90 -34.56 -38.52
C TYR A 354 22.32 -34.38 -39.92
N LEU A 355 22.24 -35.48 -40.68
CA LEU A 355 21.76 -35.55 -42.05
C LEU A 355 20.34 -36.14 -42.09
N PHE A 356 19.40 -35.37 -42.61
CA PHE A 356 18.06 -35.82 -42.95
C PHE A 356 18.11 -36.50 -44.33
N ASP A 357 17.74 -37.80 -44.39
CA ASP A 357 17.74 -38.58 -45.63
C ASP A 357 16.31 -38.88 -46.13
N ARG A 358 15.91 -38.17 -47.20
CA ARG A 358 14.88 -38.60 -48.17
C ARG A 358 13.51 -38.98 -47.58
N SER A 359 13.17 -38.46 -46.40
CA SER A 359 11.93 -38.77 -45.71
C SER A 359 11.61 -37.76 -44.61
N THR A 360 10.33 -37.65 -44.29
CA THR A 360 9.84 -36.77 -43.22
C THR A 360 10.29 -37.24 -41.83
N VAL A 361 11.20 -36.48 -41.22
CA VAL A 361 11.76 -36.73 -39.88
C VAL A 361 12.05 -35.40 -39.17
N ALA A 362 11.80 -35.37 -37.87
CA ALA A 362 12.09 -34.24 -37.00
C ALA A 362 13.14 -34.60 -35.95
N ILE A 363 14.05 -33.67 -35.67
CA ILE A 363 14.87 -33.70 -34.46
C ILE A 363 14.52 -32.52 -33.56
N SER A 364 14.47 -32.78 -32.26
CA SER A 364 14.10 -31.80 -31.26
C SER A 364 15.01 -31.83 -30.05
N GLN A 365 15.19 -30.68 -29.42
CA GLN A 365 15.91 -30.52 -28.16
C GLN A 365 15.06 -29.68 -27.21
N ALA A 366 14.86 -30.17 -25.99
CA ALA A 366 14.20 -29.39 -24.94
C ALA A 366 15.10 -28.22 -24.50
N ILE A 367 14.53 -27.03 -24.46
CA ILE A 367 15.17 -25.80 -24.00
C ILE A 367 14.48 -25.34 -22.73
N THR A 368 15.29 -25.04 -21.71
CA THR A 368 14.83 -24.38 -20.48
C THR A 368 15.22 -22.91 -20.56
N VAL A 369 14.24 -22.04 -20.73
CA VAL A 369 14.37 -20.61 -20.52
C VAL A 369 14.28 -20.35 -19.00
N PRO A 370 15.17 -19.54 -18.40
CA PRO A 370 15.04 -19.16 -17.00
C PRO A 370 13.67 -18.52 -16.75
N ALA A 371 13.03 -18.83 -15.61
CA ALA A 371 11.77 -18.21 -15.27
C ALA A 371 11.93 -16.69 -15.08
N ASP A 372 10.90 -15.92 -15.44
CA ASP A 372 10.81 -14.52 -15.06
C ASP A 372 10.80 -14.38 -13.54
N THR A 373 11.47 -13.35 -13.02
CA THR A 373 11.53 -13.08 -11.59
C THR A 373 11.04 -11.67 -11.29
N THR A 374 10.14 -11.54 -10.32
CA THR A 374 9.78 -10.25 -9.74
C THR A 374 10.10 -10.30 -8.25
N ASN A 375 10.86 -9.33 -7.77
CA ASN A 375 11.15 -9.14 -6.37
C ASN A 375 10.75 -7.71 -5.97
N THR A 376 9.94 -7.59 -4.91
CA THR A 376 9.53 -6.30 -4.37
C THR A 376 10.03 -6.19 -2.94
N THR A 377 10.79 -5.14 -2.65
CA THR A 377 11.22 -4.78 -1.29
C THR A 377 10.55 -3.47 -0.91
N VAL A 378 9.85 -3.47 0.23
CA VAL A 378 9.26 -2.26 0.82
C VAL A 378 10.05 -1.90 2.07
N THR A 379 10.40 -0.64 2.20
CA THR A 379 10.95 -0.05 3.43
C THR A 379 10.04 1.09 3.86
N SER A 380 9.53 1.01 5.08
CA SER A 380 8.65 2.00 5.70
C SER A 380 9.40 2.75 6.78
N SER A 381 9.15 4.05 6.91
CA SER A 381 9.58 4.87 8.04
C SER A 381 8.44 5.79 8.44
N SER A 382 8.05 5.74 9.72
CA SER A 382 7.06 6.62 10.31
C SER A 382 7.74 7.60 11.26
N THR A 383 7.31 8.86 11.20
CA THR A 383 7.36 9.81 12.31
C THR A 383 5.94 9.99 12.86
N GLU A 384 5.85 10.71 13.97
CA GLU A 384 4.64 11.18 14.62
C GLU A 384 3.50 11.64 13.69
N THR A 385 3.80 12.41 12.65
CA THR A 385 2.80 13.00 11.76
C THR A 385 3.00 12.61 10.30
N THR A 386 3.91 11.68 10.00
CA THR A 386 4.23 11.29 8.61
C THR A 386 4.63 9.83 8.49
N THR A 387 3.94 9.07 7.63
CA THR A 387 4.39 7.75 7.17
C THR A 387 4.96 7.84 5.77
N THR A 388 6.18 7.34 5.56
CA THR A 388 6.84 7.26 4.26
C THR A 388 7.11 5.79 3.89
N ASP A 389 6.45 5.33 2.84
CA ASP A 389 6.64 4.00 2.26
C ASP A 389 7.45 4.09 0.96
N VAL A 390 8.57 3.36 0.89
CA VAL A 390 9.38 3.22 -0.34
C VAL A 390 9.33 1.78 -0.83
N SER A 391 8.66 1.56 -1.95
CA SER A 391 8.55 0.27 -2.63
C SER A 391 9.47 0.22 -3.85
N THR A 392 10.48 -0.66 -3.81
CA THR A 392 11.34 -0.96 -4.95
C THR A 392 10.93 -2.31 -5.55
N THR A 393 10.49 -2.32 -6.81
CA THR A 393 10.18 -3.54 -7.54
C THR A 393 11.19 -3.76 -8.66
N VAL A 394 11.85 -4.92 -8.64
CA VAL A 394 12.77 -5.40 -9.66
C VAL A 394 12.12 -6.56 -10.41
N THR A 395 11.84 -6.38 -11.69
CA THR A 395 11.34 -7.44 -12.58
C THR A 395 12.39 -7.78 -13.62
N THR A 396 12.76 -9.05 -13.73
CA THR A 396 13.61 -9.59 -14.81
C THR A 396 12.79 -10.52 -15.70
N THR A 397 12.66 -10.16 -16.97
CA THR A 397 12.02 -10.96 -18.01
C THR A 397 13.06 -11.66 -18.87
N ASN A 398 12.93 -12.97 -19.09
CA ASN A 398 13.85 -13.82 -19.85
C ASN A 398 13.21 -14.29 -21.16
N GLU A 399 13.84 -13.99 -22.29
CA GLU A 399 13.28 -14.30 -23.61
C GLU A 399 14.36 -14.79 -24.59
N ILE A 400 14.00 -15.79 -25.41
CA ILE A 400 14.84 -16.23 -26.52
C ILE A 400 14.85 -15.14 -27.60
N SER A 401 16.02 -14.56 -27.86
CA SER A 401 16.21 -13.53 -28.87
C SER A 401 16.56 -14.09 -30.26
N SER A 402 17.21 -15.25 -30.34
CA SER A 402 17.56 -15.87 -31.61
C SER A 402 17.88 -17.37 -31.54
N ILE A 403 17.70 -18.05 -32.67
CA ILE A 403 18.13 -19.44 -32.93
C ILE A 403 19.12 -19.39 -34.09
N SER A 404 20.37 -19.79 -33.85
CA SER A 404 21.40 -19.93 -34.88
C SER A 404 21.76 -21.40 -35.11
N PHE A 405 22.18 -21.76 -36.31
CA PHE A 405 22.62 -23.10 -36.68
C PHE A 405 23.33 -23.08 -38.03
N ASP A 406 24.22 -24.04 -38.25
CA ASP A 406 24.87 -24.27 -39.53
C ASP A 406 24.08 -25.29 -40.34
N MET A 407 24.01 -25.13 -41.67
CA MET A 407 23.32 -26.09 -42.54
C MET A 407 23.92 -26.29 -43.92
N ALA A 408 23.55 -27.40 -44.55
CA ALA A 408 23.75 -27.64 -45.97
C ALA A 408 22.55 -28.35 -46.58
N TRP A 409 22.27 -28.11 -47.85
CA TRP A 409 21.14 -28.70 -48.57
C TRP A 409 21.60 -29.23 -49.92
N ARG A 410 21.01 -30.33 -50.38
CA ARG A 410 21.29 -30.95 -51.67
C ARG A 410 19.98 -31.27 -52.36
N ASN A 411 19.65 -30.44 -53.35
CA ASN A 411 18.52 -30.69 -54.24
C ASN A 411 18.84 -31.89 -55.15
N SER A 412 18.06 -32.95 -54.96
CA SER A 412 18.05 -34.19 -55.71
C SER A 412 16.76 -34.37 -56.51
N ASP A 413 15.70 -33.59 -56.27
CA ASP A 413 14.56 -33.55 -57.18
C ASP A 413 14.91 -32.82 -58.50
N ILE A 414 14.28 -33.27 -59.58
CA ILE A 414 14.37 -32.71 -60.94
C ILE A 414 13.01 -32.74 -61.67
N GLY A 415 11.93 -33.11 -60.98
CA GLY A 415 10.65 -33.37 -61.62
C GLY A 415 9.50 -33.52 -60.62
N GLY A 416 9.02 -32.39 -60.11
CA GLY A 416 7.90 -32.34 -59.16
C GLY A 416 7.31 -30.93 -59.04
N ALA A 417 6.56 -30.74 -57.95
CA ALA A 417 6.28 -29.44 -57.36
C ALA A 417 7.23 -29.25 -56.18
N ASP A 418 7.56 -28.01 -55.85
CA ASP A 418 8.48 -27.66 -54.76
C ASP A 418 7.84 -28.07 -53.43
N ASP A 419 8.33 -29.15 -52.82
CA ASP A 419 7.63 -29.81 -51.73
C ASP A 419 8.52 -30.21 -50.54
N ASN A 420 9.83 -30.36 -50.72
CA ASN A 420 10.77 -30.56 -49.62
C ASN A 420 11.04 -29.26 -48.83
N GLN A 421 10.82 -29.31 -47.52
CA GLN A 421 10.91 -28.15 -46.62
C GLN A 421 11.55 -28.51 -45.27
N LEU A 422 12.50 -27.70 -44.80
CA LEU A 422 12.95 -27.68 -43.40
C LEU A 422 12.15 -26.61 -42.64
N ARG A 423 11.56 -26.99 -41.51
CA ARG A 423 10.76 -26.14 -40.63
C ARG A 423 11.45 -25.97 -39.28
N ILE A 424 11.59 -24.73 -38.83
CA ILE A 424 12.15 -24.39 -37.53
C ILE A 424 11.01 -23.87 -36.66
N SER A 425 10.64 -24.67 -35.66
CA SER A 425 9.60 -24.32 -34.69
C SER A 425 10.13 -24.38 -33.25
N TYR A 426 9.60 -23.49 -32.40
CA TYR A 426 9.88 -23.47 -30.98
C TYR A 426 8.57 -23.38 -30.21
N ASN A 427 8.39 -24.18 -29.15
CA ASN A 427 7.12 -24.30 -28.43
C ASN A 427 5.91 -24.60 -29.35
N GLY A 428 6.13 -25.36 -30.42
CA GLY A 428 5.12 -25.64 -31.46
C GLY A 428 4.81 -24.47 -32.42
N VAL A 429 5.33 -23.27 -32.16
CA VAL A 429 5.19 -22.08 -33.02
C VAL A 429 6.22 -22.15 -34.15
N LEU A 430 5.79 -22.07 -35.40
CA LEU A 430 6.67 -22.01 -36.57
C LEU A 430 7.28 -20.61 -36.71
N TYR A 431 8.60 -20.50 -36.84
CA TYR A 431 9.28 -19.21 -36.98
C TYR A 431 9.97 -19.04 -38.33
N ALA A 432 10.51 -20.12 -38.92
CA ALA A 432 11.11 -20.07 -40.24
C ALA A 432 10.93 -21.37 -41.02
N THR A 433 10.92 -21.27 -42.34
CA THR A 433 11.03 -22.40 -43.26
C THR A 433 12.12 -22.15 -44.30
N PHE A 434 12.80 -23.23 -44.69
CA PHE A 434 13.65 -23.27 -45.88
C PHE A 434 13.05 -24.27 -46.86
N ASP A 435 12.62 -23.75 -48.01
CA ASP A 435 11.86 -24.46 -49.03
C ASP A 435 12.75 -24.73 -50.26
N THR A 436 12.73 -25.95 -50.80
CA THR A 436 13.47 -26.26 -52.05
C THR A 436 12.96 -25.39 -53.21
N ILE A 437 13.85 -24.99 -54.13
CA ILE A 437 13.47 -24.21 -55.34
C ILE A 437 13.32 -25.16 -56.53
N ARG A 438 12.31 -24.92 -57.37
CA ARG A 438 12.12 -25.63 -58.64
C ARG A 438 13.32 -25.57 -59.57
N GLY A 439 14.12 -26.62 -59.55
CA GLY A 439 15.26 -26.80 -60.44
C GLY A 439 14.85 -27.26 -61.84
N THR A 440 15.64 -26.86 -62.83
CA THR A 440 15.86 -27.64 -64.04
C THR A 440 16.82 -28.80 -63.74
N GLY A 441 16.98 -29.76 -64.67
CA GLY A 441 17.96 -30.83 -64.51
C GLY A 441 19.42 -30.36 -64.37
N ALA A 442 19.72 -29.09 -64.68
CA ALA A 442 21.04 -28.49 -64.48
C ALA A 442 21.28 -28.09 -63.02
N ASP A 443 20.23 -27.85 -62.23
CA ASP A 443 20.32 -27.35 -60.85
C ASP A 443 20.50 -28.48 -59.81
N LYS A 444 20.27 -29.73 -60.24
CA LYS A 444 20.46 -30.94 -59.44
C LYS A 444 21.90 -31.08 -58.93
N ASN A 445 22.06 -31.23 -57.63
CA ASN A 445 23.35 -31.34 -56.94
C ASN A 445 24.33 -30.17 -57.20
N GLN A 446 23.89 -28.98 -57.64
CA GLN A 446 24.82 -27.87 -57.86
C GLN A 446 25.38 -27.29 -56.54
N PRO A 447 26.65 -26.89 -56.49
CA PRO A 447 27.19 -26.11 -55.38
C PRO A 447 26.61 -24.68 -55.35
N GLY A 448 25.74 -24.40 -54.38
CA GLY A 448 25.11 -23.09 -54.17
C GLY A 448 23.75 -22.92 -54.88
N LEU A 449 22.87 -22.12 -54.26
CA LEU A 449 21.45 -21.90 -54.61
C LEU A 449 20.59 -23.17 -54.71
N VAL A 450 19.95 -23.55 -53.60
CA VAL A 450 19.10 -24.76 -53.53
C VAL A 450 17.79 -24.59 -52.72
N GLY A 451 17.48 -23.40 -52.21
CA GLY A 451 16.23 -23.13 -51.50
C GLY A 451 15.99 -21.66 -51.13
N ASN A 452 14.79 -21.36 -50.64
CA ASN A 452 14.32 -20.02 -50.24
C ASN A 452 13.95 -19.97 -48.75
N TRP A 453 14.20 -18.84 -48.09
CA TRP A 453 13.76 -18.57 -46.72
C TRP A 453 12.39 -17.90 -46.64
N SER A 454 11.51 -18.39 -45.77
CA SER A 454 10.29 -17.70 -45.31
C SER A 454 10.30 -17.56 -43.79
N TYR A 455 9.84 -16.41 -43.28
CA TYR A 455 9.77 -16.12 -41.84
C TYR A 455 8.33 -15.87 -41.39
N PHE A 456 8.03 -16.26 -40.16
CA PHE A 456 6.68 -16.26 -39.58
C PHE A 456 6.70 -15.67 -38.17
N ASN A 457 5.54 -15.25 -37.67
CA ASN A 457 5.37 -14.75 -36.30
C ASN A 457 6.38 -13.63 -35.93
N SER A 458 6.57 -12.68 -36.85
CA SER A 458 7.50 -11.55 -36.72
C SER A 458 8.98 -11.91 -36.56
N ALA A 459 9.38 -13.16 -36.79
CA ALA A 459 10.79 -13.52 -36.91
C ALA A 459 11.45 -12.90 -38.15
N SER A 460 12.77 -12.83 -38.12
CA SER A 460 13.61 -12.39 -39.25
C SER A 460 14.90 -13.21 -39.33
N GLY A 461 15.69 -13.03 -40.38
CA GLY A 461 16.95 -13.75 -40.55
C GLY A 461 17.67 -13.32 -41.83
N PRO A 462 18.54 -14.16 -42.42
CA PRO A 462 19.19 -13.90 -43.69
C PRO A 462 18.22 -13.58 -44.84
N ALA A 463 18.73 -12.93 -45.89
CA ALA A 463 17.95 -12.57 -47.07
C ALA A 463 17.27 -13.81 -47.71
N THR A 464 16.11 -13.59 -48.33
CA THR A 464 15.21 -14.65 -48.82
C THR A 464 15.84 -15.62 -49.84
N THR A 465 16.93 -15.21 -50.51
CA THR A 465 17.73 -16.06 -51.39
C THR A 465 19.19 -16.08 -50.90
N LEU A 466 19.50 -16.98 -49.96
CA LEU A 466 20.87 -17.33 -49.61
C LEU A 466 21.26 -18.68 -50.24
N SER A 467 22.46 -18.72 -50.81
CA SER A 467 23.12 -19.99 -51.14
C SER A 467 23.55 -20.68 -49.87
N VAL A 468 22.79 -21.68 -49.42
CA VAL A 468 23.31 -22.67 -48.46
C VAL A 468 24.29 -23.61 -49.18
N SER A 469 25.29 -24.10 -48.44
CA SER A 469 26.28 -25.05 -48.94
C SER A 469 25.63 -26.36 -49.38
N ASN A 470 26.26 -27.08 -50.31
CA ASN A 470 25.72 -28.33 -50.83
C ASN A 470 26.07 -29.50 -49.89
N ALA A 471 25.07 -30.26 -49.43
CA ALA A 471 25.30 -31.34 -48.46
C ALA A 471 26.24 -32.48 -48.95
N ALA A 472 26.52 -32.56 -50.26
CA ALA A 472 27.52 -33.48 -50.82
C ALA A 472 28.97 -32.98 -50.72
N THR A 473 29.23 -31.68 -50.49
CA THR A 473 30.60 -31.13 -50.36
C THR A 473 31.11 -31.09 -48.92
N GLY A 474 30.23 -31.30 -47.95
CA GLY A 474 30.53 -31.32 -46.51
C GLY A 474 30.51 -29.96 -45.82
N ALA A 475 30.79 -28.88 -46.56
CA ALA A 475 30.71 -27.51 -46.05
C ALA A 475 29.29 -27.16 -45.59
N LEU A 476 29.18 -26.30 -44.57
CA LEU A 476 27.92 -25.77 -44.04
C LEU A 476 27.83 -24.24 -44.22
N THR A 477 26.67 -23.66 -43.95
CA THR A 477 26.37 -22.23 -43.99
C THR A 477 25.66 -21.84 -42.71
N SER A 478 26.22 -20.89 -41.96
CA SER A 478 25.61 -20.37 -40.74
C SER A 478 24.37 -19.51 -41.03
N VAL A 479 23.31 -19.76 -40.27
CA VAL A 479 22.03 -19.07 -40.33
C VAL A 479 21.59 -18.67 -38.93
N THR A 480 21.03 -17.46 -38.78
CA THR A 480 20.49 -16.93 -37.53
C THR A 480 19.06 -16.44 -37.74
N ILE A 481 18.11 -17.06 -37.05
CA ILE A 481 16.71 -16.63 -36.98
C ILE A 481 16.56 -15.75 -35.75
N ASN A 482 16.29 -14.46 -35.91
CA ASN A 482 15.93 -13.56 -34.81
C ASN A 482 14.45 -13.73 -34.48
N LEU A 483 14.12 -13.86 -33.20
CA LEU A 483 12.75 -13.99 -32.71
C LEU A 483 12.22 -12.63 -32.24
N PRO A 484 10.89 -12.42 -32.21
CA PRO A 484 10.31 -11.25 -31.57
C PRO A 484 10.50 -11.28 -30.05
N ALA A 485 10.28 -10.14 -29.38
CA ALA A 485 10.08 -10.11 -27.94
C ALA A 485 8.83 -10.93 -27.52
N GLY A 486 8.82 -11.42 -26.29
CA GLY A 486 7.78 -12.24 -25.68
C GLY A 486 8.01 -13.77 -25.74
N VAL A 487 9.15 -14.25 -26.25
CA VAL A 487 9.41 -15.71 -26.41
C VAL A 487 10.10 -16.29 -25.16
N SER A 488 9.36 -16.39 -24.05
CA SER A 488 9.88 -16.79 -22.72
C SER A 488 9.59 -18.25 -22.30
N ALA A 489 8.69 -18.96 -22.98
CA ALA A 489 8.27 -20.30 -22.54
C ALA A 489 9.38 -21.35 -22.71
N SER A 490 9.68 -22.14 -21.67
CA SER A 490 10.52 -23.35 -21.76
C SER A 490 9.82 -24.45 -22.58
N ALA A 491 10.41 -24.87 -23.69
CA ALA A 491 9.82 -25.85 -24.60
C ALA A 491 10.86 -26.49 -25.54
N SER A 492 10.43 -27.38 -26.43
CA SER A 492 11.32 -27.94 -27.46
C SER A 492 11.54 -26.97 -28.62
N LEU A 493 12.81 -26.79 -29.01
CA LEU A 493 13.21 -26.43 -30.36
C LEU A 493 13.09 -27.67 -31.24
N ASN A 494 12.56 -27.51 -32.45
CA ASN A 494 12.27 -28.58 -33.37
C ASN A 494 12.64 -28.20 -34.80
N PHE A 495 13.51 -29.01 -35.41
CA PHE A 495 13.83 -29.00 -36.83
C PHE A 495 13.09 -30.16 -37.50
N LEU A 496 12.02 -29.87 -38.21
CA LEU A 496 11.25 -30.85 -39.00
C LEU A 496 11.63 -30.71 -40.47
N TYR A 497 12.30 -31.71 -41.03
CA TYR A 497 12.37 -31.88 -42.47
C TYR A 497 11.16 -32.70 -42.92
N ALA A 498 10.44 -32.21 -43.94
CA ALA A 498 9.26 -32.86 -44.47
C ALA A 498 9.27 -32.88 -46.00
N ASP A 499 8.76 -33.97 -46.55
CA ASP A 499 8.27 -34.02 -47.92
C ASP A 499 6.88 -33.38 -47.96
N GLY A 500 6.56 -32.70 -49.05
CA GLY A 500 5.27 -32.02 -49.20
C GLY A 500 4.20 -32.92 -49.79
N SER A 501 3.04 -32.34 -50.08
CA SER A 501 1.79 -33.07 -50.28
C SER A 501 1.71 -33.94 -51.54
N SER A 502 2.71 -33.93 -52.44
CA SER A 502 2.53 -34.44 -53.81
C SER A 502 3.76 -35.01 -54.54
N GLY A 503 4.94 -35.04 -53.94
CA GLY A 503 6.17 -35.53 -54.58
C GLY A 503 6.76 -36.78 -53.92
N SER A 504 7.81 -37.31 -54.55
CA SER A 504 8.69 -38.33 -53.97
C SER A 504 10.06 -37.70 -53.71
N GLY A 505 10.06 -36.76 -52.76
CA GLY A 505 11.23 -35.99 -52.33
C GLY A 505 12.44 -36.88 -52.11
N SER A 506 13.58 -36.45 -52.64
CA SER A 506 14.85 -37.20 -52.58
C SER A 506 15.98 -36.33 -52.04
N ASP A 507 15.65 -35.13 -51.56
CA ASP A 507 16.59 -34.14 -51.09
C ASP A 507 17.25 -34.60 -49.78
N ASN A 508 18.45 -34.05 -49.56
CA ASN A 508 19.22 -34.26 -48.35
C ASN A 508 19.53 -32.89 -47.74
N THR A 509 19.17 -32.69 -46.49
CA THR A 509 19.57 -31.51 -45.72
C THR A 509 20.36 -31.95 -44.50
N ALA A 510 21.29 -31.14 -44.04
CA ALA A 510 22.06 -31.41 -42.84
C ALA A 510 22.16 -30.16 -41.97
N ILE A 511 22.17 -30.34 -40.64
CA ILE A 511 22.39 -29.25 -39.68
C ILE A 511 23.50 -29.59 -38.67
N ASP A 512 24.15 -28.56 -38.15
CA ASP A 512 25.15 -28.62 -37.08
C ASP A 512 25.17 -27.29 -36.28
N ASN A 513 26.01 -27.19 -35.24
CA ASN A 513 26.34 -25.96 -34.53
C ASN A 513 25.14 -25.13 -34.02
N VAL A 514 24.06 -25.81 -33.62
CA VAL A 514 22.85 -25.15 -33.13
C VAL A 514 23.15 -24.35 -31.85
N SER A 515 22.68 -23.10 -31.81
CA SER A 515 22.81 -22.18 -30.69
C SER A 515 21.50 -21.45 -30.46
N VAL A 516 21.11 -21.23 -29.21
CA VAL A 516 19.88 -20.48 -28.88
C VAL A 516 20.20 -19.44 -27.83
N ASN A 517 19.99 -18.16 -28.16
CA ASN A 517 20.43 -17.05 -27.33
C ASN A 517 19.26 -16.49 -26.52
N ASN A 518 19.47 -16.23 -25.23
CA ASN A 518 18.51 -15.62 -24.33
C ASN A 518 18.92 -14.19 -23.99
N THR A 519 17.94 -13.29 -23.84
CA THR A 519 18.12 -11.92 -23.34
C THR A 519 17.39 -11.80 -22.00
N ALA A 520 18.01 -11.13 -21.03
CA ALA A 520 17.39 -10.81 -19.74
C ALA A 520 17.20 -9.30 -19.62
N THR A 521 15.95 -8.84 -19.57
CA THR A 521 15.61 -7.42 -19.37
C THR A 521 15.21 -7.20 -17.92
N THR A 522 15.99 -6.42 -17.18
CA THR A 522 15.71 -6.09 -15.78
C THR A 522 15.22 -4.65 -15.68
N THR A 523 14.02 -4.47 -15.13
CA THR A 523 13.39 -3.16 -14.89
C THR A 523 13.27 -2.95 -13.38
N THR A 524 13.82 -1.84 -12.89
CA THR A 524 13.66 -1.41 -11.49
C THR A 524 12.77 -0.18 -11.44
N SER A 525 11.66 -0.26 -10.71
CA SER A 525 10.75 0.85 -10.42
C SER A 525 10.76 1.16 -8.93
N VAL A 526 10.74 2.45 -8.59
CA VAL A 526 10.64 2.92 -7.19
C VAL A 526 9.40 3.80 -7.06
N THR A 527 8.51 3.42 -6.15
CA THR A 527 7.34 4.20 -5.73
C THR A 527 7.57 4.66 -4.30
N THR A 528 7.41 5.96 -4.07
CA THR A 528 7.38 6.55 -2.72
C THR A 528 5.99 7.08 -2.45
N THR A 529 5.39 6.65 -1.34
CA THR A 529 4.14 7.20 -0.81
C THR A 529 4.46 7.93 0.49
N VAL A 530 3.94 9.14 0.64
CA VAL A 530 4.04 9.94 1.88
C VAL A 530 2.63 10.30 2.33
N THR A 531 2.25 9.86 3.53
CA THR A 531 0.96 10.16 4.16
C THR A 531 1.22 11.01 5.40
N THR A 532 0.48 12.10 5.59
CA THR A 532 0.68 13.03 6.71
C THR A 532 -0.59 13.16 7.55
N ALA A 533 -0.44 13.19 8.87
CA ALA A 533 -1.54 13.38 9.81
C ALA A 533 -2.13 14.79 9.66
N ASN A 534 -3.45 14.90 9.49
CA ASN A 534 -4.13 16.18 9.43
C ASN A 534 -4.98 16.44 10.69
N THR A 535 -4.41 17.12 11.68
CA THR A 535 -5.12 17.45 12.93
C THR A 535 -6.29 18.42 12.75
N THR A 536 -6.38 19.11 11.62
CA THR A 536 -7.45 20.09 11.32
C THR A 536 -8.58 19.55 10.43
N ASP A 537 -8.29 18.53 9.63
CA ASP A 537 -9.22 17.91 8.67
C ASP A 537 -8.97 16.39 8.62
N ASN A 538 -9.13 15.78 9.80
CA ASN A 538 -9.15 14.34 10.11
C ASN A 538 -10.58 13.74 10.02
N ASN A 539 -11.52 14.50 9.43
CA ASN A 539 -12.94 14.23 9.46
C ASN A 539 -13.44 13.65 8.14
N TRP A 540 -14.19 12.54 8.22
CA TRP A 540 -14.76 11.92 7.03
C TRP A 540 -16.19 12.38 6.74
N THR A 541 -16.57 12.46 5.46
CA THR A 541 -17.96 12.68 5.05
C THR A 541 -18.40 11.69 3.98
N ALA A 542 -19.47 10.95 4.27
CA ALA A 542 -20.09 10.03 3.32
C ALA A 542 -21.60 10.27 3.18
N THR A 543 -22.24 9.53 2.26
CA THR A 543 -23.69 9.62 2.04
C THR A 543 -24.31 8.22 2.04
N TYR A 544 -25.25 7.98 2.96
CA TYR A 544 -26.17 6.86 2.92
C TYR A 544 -27.42 7.24 2.12
N THR A 545 -27.78 6.41 1.15
CA THR A 545 -29.06 6.50 0.44
C THR A 545 -29.94 5.35 0.89
N GLU A 546 -31.20 5.64 1.16
CA GLU A 546 -32.23 4.65 1.49
C GLU A 546 -32.24 3.45 0.54
N ASN A 547 -32.40 2.25 1.13
CA ASN A 547 -32.30 0.95 0.44
C ASN A 547 -30.97 0.69 -0.30
N GLY A 548 -29.97 1.56 -0.08
CA GLY A 548 -28.59 1.36 -0.52
C GLY A 548 -27.80 0.42 0.41
N PRO A 549 -26.58 0.04 0.00
CA PRO A 549 -25.65 -0.69 0.85
C PRO A 549 -25.22 0.16 2.06
N ALA A 550 -24.78 -0.51 3.13
CA ALA A 550 -24.10 0.15 4.24
C ALA A 550 -22.83 0.85 3.77
N VAL A 551 -22.49 1.98 4.39
CA VAL A 551 -21.45 2.92 3.94
C VAL A 551 -20.32 2.99 4.98
N SER A 552 -19.07 2.94 4.56
CA SER A 552 -17.89 3.05 5.46
C SER A 552 -17.87 4.39 6.20
N ILE A 553 -17.35 4.37 7.43
CA ILE A 553 -17.18 5.57 8.26
C ILE A 553 -15.81 6.25 8.12
N ALA A 554 -14.90 5.69 7.31
CA ALA A 554 -13.60 6.27 6.97
C ALA A 554 -13.30 6.11 5.46
N ASP A 555 -12.36 6.88 4.94
CA ASP A 555 -11.78 6.66 3.60
C ASP A 555 -10.81 5.47 3.60
N ILE A 556 -10.45 5.01 2.40
CA ILE A 556 -9.61 3.82 2.14
C ILE A 556 -8.10 4.04 2.36
N ASP A 557 -7.72 5.27 2.70
CA ASP A 557 -6.37 5.71 3.07
C ASP A 557 -6.31 6.31 4.48
N SER A 558 -7.34 6.03 5.31
CA SER A 558 -7.35 6.37 6.73
C SER A 558 -6.07 5.91 7.43
N SER A 559 -5.58 6.72 8.37
CA SER A 559 -4.30 6.48 9.02
C SER A 559 -4.35 6.77 10.51
N ILE A 560 -3.52 6.05 11.26
CA ILE A 560 -3.26 6.29 12.67
C ILE A 560 -1.78 6.52 12.83
N PHE A 561 -1.44 7.56 13.58
CA PHE A 561 -0.09 7.92 13.94
C PHE A 561 0.02 8.03 15.47
N ASP A 562 1.20 7.74 16.00
CA ASP A 562 1.66 8.21 17.32
C ASP A 562 3.20 8.15 17.27
N GLY A 563 3.87 8.82 18.21
CA GLY A 563 5.34 8.96 18.24
C GLY A 563 6.09 7.93 19.10
N ASP A 564 5.41 7.32 20.07
CA ASP A 564 5.96 6.58 21.21
C ASP A 564 5.52 5.10 21.21
N SER A 565 4.24 4.85 20.94
CA SER A 565 3.62 3.53 20.96
C SER A 565 3.78 2.75 19.64
N ALA A 566 4.23 1.49 19.73
CA ALA A 566 4.37 0.64 18.53
C ALA A 566 3.03 0.08 17.99
N ASN A 567 2.03 -0.04 18.86
CA ASN A 567 0.76 -0.72 18.61
C ASN A 567 -0.40 0.01 19.27
N MET A 568 -1.58 -0.06 18.66
CA MET A 568 -2.85 0.27 19.29
C MET A 568 -3.38 -0.91 20.12
N GLN A 569 -4.18 -0.64 21.16
CA GLN A 569 -4.80 -1.62 22.06
C GLN A 569 -6.33 -1.57 22.05
N GLY A 570 -6.90 -0.42 21.68
CA GLY A 570 -8.33 -0.16 21.68
C GLY A 570 -8.76 0.83 20.61
N ALA A 571 -10.05 0.86 20.30
CA ALA A 571 -10.68 1.97 19.59
C ALA A 571 -12.18 2.00 19.89
N ALA A 572 -12.73 3.20 20.01
CA ALA A 572 -14.13 3.45 20.31
C ALA A 572 -14.78 4.26 19.18
N ILE A 573 -15.89 3.75 18.66
CA ILE A 573 -16.68 4.37 17.60
C ILE A 573 -18.10 4.55 18.14
N THR A 574 -18.62 5.77 18.15
CA THR A 574 -19.94 6.08 18.73
C THR A 574 -20.77 7.01 17.84
N LEU A 575 -21.95 6.52 17.41
CA LEU A 575 -23.01 7.30 16.79
C LEU A 575 -23.74 8.13 17.85
N THR A 576 -23.53 9.45 17.84
CA THR A 576 -23.95 10.34 18.93
C THR A 576 -25.40 10.83 18.81
N ASN A 577 -25.97 10.86 17.59
CA ASN A 577 -27.29 11.41 17.29
C ASN A 577 -28.23 10.40 16.60
N GLN A 578 -28.29 9.18 17.12
CA GLN A 578 -29.12 8.08 16.57
C GLN A 578 -30.60 8.48 16.40
N THR A 579 -31.18 8.01 15.30
CA THR A 579 -32.61 8.06 14.95
C THR A 579 -33.16 6.64 14.69
N SER A 580 -34.44 6.54 14.35
CA SER A 580 -35.09 5.24 14.15
C SER A 580 -34.42 4.41 13.04
N GLY A 581 -33.97 3.21 13.39
CA GLY A 581 -33.45 2.20 12.47
C GLY A 581 -31.98 2.38 12.05
N ASP A 582 -31.30 3.42 12.50
CA ASP A 582 -29.85 3.54 12.31
C ASP A 582 -29.10 2.44 13.06
N ARG A 583 -28.07 1.87 12.45
CA ARG A 583 -27.07 1.08 13.17
C ARG A 583 -25.67 1.12 12.58
N LEU A 584 -24.69 0.90 13.44
CA LEU A 584 -23.32 0.54 13.07
C LEU A 584 -23.17 -0.97 12.87
N LEU A 585 -22.43 -1.36 11.84
CA LEU A 585 -22.03 -2.72 11.49
C LEU A 585 -20.51 -2.85 11.52
N VAL A 586 -19.99 -4.07 11.65
CA VAL A 586 -18.57 -4.36 11.44
C VAL A 586 -18.43 -5.36 10.29
N ASN A 587 -17.86 -4.93 9.17
CA ASN A 587 -17.69 -5.70 7.93
C ASN A 587 -19.03 -6.35 7.48
N GLY A 588 -20.09 -5.55 7.40
CA GLY A 588 -21.46 -6.00 7.10
C GLY A 588 -22.11 -6.92 8.15
N SER A 589 -21.47 -7.19 9.29
CA SER A 589 -21.99 -8.11 10.31
C SER A 589 -22.92 -7.43 11.30
N VAL A 590 -24.12 -8.02 11.46
CA VAL A 590 -25.09 -7.67 12.51
C VAL A 590 -24.88 -8.43 13.82
N ALA A 591 -23.87 -9.28 13.95
CA ALA A 591 -23.55 -9.93 15.22
C ALA A 591 -23.16 -8.90 16.29
N ALA A 592 -23.35 -9.22 17.57
CA ALA A 592 -22.98 -8.32 18.68
C ALA A 592 -21.47 -8.34 18.99
N SER A 593 -20.73 -9.33 18.49
CA SER A 593 -19.28 -9.43 18.62
C SER A 593 -18.69 -10.36 17.56
N GLY A 594 -17.37 -10.27 17.39
CA GLY A 594 -16.61 -11.11 16.48
C GLY A 594 -15.11 -10.83 16.51
N THR A 595 -14.42 -11.27 15.46
CA THR A 595 -12.99 -11.04 15.27
C THR A 595 -12.73 -10.78 13.79
N LEU A 596 -11.93 -9.77 13.48
CA LEU A 596 -11.50 -9.45 12.11
C LEU A 596 -10.41 -10.44 11.63
N ALA A 597 -10.15 -10.45 10.33
CA ALA A 597 -9.09 -11.29 9.76
C ALA A 597 -7.67 -10.92 10.25
N SER A 598 -7.49 -9.69 10.76
CA SER A 598 -6.28 -9.21 11.45
C SER A 598 -6.05 -9.89 12.81
N GLY A 599 -7.12 -10.40 13.44
CA GLY A 599 -7.12 -10.90 14.82
C GLY A 599 -7.74 -9.92 15.83
N ILE A 600 -8.02 -8.68 15.44
CA ILE A 600 -8.66 -7.67 16.31
C ILE A 600 -10.05 -8.17 16.72
N ALA A 601 -10.31 -8.20 18.03
CA ALA A 601 -11.61 -8.56 18.58
C ALA A 601 -12.52 -7.32 18.63
N TRP A 602 -13.80 -7.51 18.32
CA TRP A 602 -14.77 -6.41 18.30
C TRP A 602 -16.07 -6.76 19.01
N THR A 603 -16.70 -5.75 19.59
CA THR A 603 -18.10 -5.79 20.05
C THR A 603 -18.85 -4.60 19.48
N ARG A 604 -20.17 -4.72 19.35
CA ARG A 604 -21.02 -3.62 18.89
C ARG A 604 -22.38 -3.59 19.59
N THR A 605 -22.97 -2.40 19.59
CA THR A 605 -24.41 -2.18 19.64
C THR A 605 -24.84 -1.59 18.29
N ASP A 606 -26.06 -1.05 18.20
CA ASP A 606 -26.45 -0.27 17.03
C ASP A 606 -25.85 1.15 17.06
N THR A 607 -25.43 1.67 18.22
CA THR A 607 -24.82 3.01 18.33
C THR A 607 -23.33 3.01 18.61
N SER A 608 -22.71 1.87 18.91
CA SER A 608 -21.29 1.79 19.26
C SER A 608 -20.59 0.58 18.65
N VAL A 609 -19.30 0.74 18.33
CA VAL A 609 -18.36 -0.34 18.05
C VAL A 609 -17.13 -0.14 18.93
N SER A 610 -16.61 -1.23 19.50
CA SER A 610 -15.35 -1.23 20.25
C SER A 610 -14.39 -2.26 19.67
N PHE A 611 -13.16 -1.86 19.35
CA PHE A 611 -12.07 -2.75 18.98
C PHE A 611 -11.12 -2.99 20.17
N SER A 612 -10.44 -4.14 20.22
CA SER A 612 -9.55 -4.51 21.32
C SER A 612 -8.43 -5.48 20.93
N GLY A 613 -7.26 -5.32 21.56
CA GLY A 613 -6.06 -6.15 21.48
C GLY A 613 -4.86 -5.43 20.87
N SER A 614 -3.64 -5.84 21.22
CA SER A 614 -2.41 -5.19 20.73
C SER A 614 -2.13 -5.51 19.25
N PHE A 615 -2.31 -4.53 18.36
CA PHE A 615 -2.05 -4.64 16.92
C PHE A 615 -1.47 -3.33 16.36
N THR A 616 -0.78 -3.40 15.22
CA THR A 616 -0.11 -2.21 14.65
C THR A 616 -1.13 -1.15 14.20
N LYS A 617 -0.75 0.14 14.24
CA LYS A 617 -1.52 1.30 13.74
C LYS A 617 -2.32 1.02 12.46
N ALA A 618 -1.65 0.58 11.39
CA ALA A 618 -2.30 0.25 10.12
C ALA A 618 -3.40 -0.84 10.20
N GLN A 619 -3.28 -1.81 11.10
CA GLN A 619 -4.32 -2.84 11.29
C GLN A 619 -5.56 -2.30 12.02
N TYR A 620 -5.41 -1.20 12.77
CA TYR A 620 -6.52 -0.50 13.40
C TYR A 620 -7.20 0.47 12.43
N ALA A 621 -6.46 1.14 11.55
CA ALA A 621 -7.02 1.89 10.41
C ALA A 621 -7.87 0.96 9.52
N ASP A 622 -7.30 -0.16 9.04
CA ASP A 622 -8.02 -1.24 8.34
C ASP A 622 -9.32 -1.65 9.08
N ALA A 623 -9.31 -1.68 10.42
CA ALA A 623 -10.46 -2.09 11.23
C ALA A 623 -11.56 -1.03 11.28
N ILE A 624 -11.20 0.25 11.34
CA ILE A 624 -12.12 1.39 11.32
C ILE A 624 -12.82 1.49 9.96
N GLU A 625 -12.10 1.27 8.85
CA GLU A 625 -12.65 1.19 7.49
C GLU A 625 -13.70 0.07 7.31
N PHE A 626 -13.61 -1.00 8.11
CA PHE A 626 -14.64 -2.04 8.14
C PHE A 626 -15.90 -1.64 8.92
N VAL A 627 -15.90 -0.54 9.69
CA VAL A 627 -17.10 -0.07 10.37
C VAL A 627 -18.00 0.66 9.37
N GLN A 628 -19.28 0.31 9.36
CA GLN A 628 -20.23 0.80 8.36
C GLN A 628 -21.52 1.30 9.03
N PHE A 629 -22.12 2.33 8.45
CA PHE A 629 -23.44 2.83 8.82
C PHE A 629 -24.52 2.30 7.86
N GLU A 630 -25.66 1.87 8.41
CA GLU A 630 -26.91 1.66 7.66
C GLU A 630 -28.11 2.26 8.41
N ASN A 631 -29.21 2.53 7.70
CA ASN A 631 -30.53 2.73 8.30
C ASN A 631 -31.52 1.72 7.72
N THR A 632 -32.30 1.04 8.57
CA THR A 632 -33.24 -0.01 8.14
C THR A 632 -34.71 0.42 8.21
N THR A 633 -35.01 1.67 7.87
CA THR A 633 -36.38 2.17 7.67
C THR A 633 -36.62 2.57 6.22
N GLU A 634 -37.84 2.37 5.77
CA GLU A 634 -38.37 2.82 4.47
C GLU A 634 -38.92 4.27 4.55
N ASN A 635 -38.33 5.10 5.44
CA ASN A 635 -38.57 6.55 5.58
C ASN A 635 -37.54 7.15 6.58
N PRO A 636 -36.24 7.18 6.25
CA PRO A 636 -35.19 7.58 7.19
C PRO A 636 -35.14 9.10 7.39
N SER A 637 -34.77 9.51 8.61
CA SER A 637 -34.52 10.93 8.89
C SER A 637 -33.29 11.45 8.11
N THR A 638 -33.51 12.46 7.29
CA THR A 638 -32.49 13.15 6.46
C THR A 638 -31.55 14.08 7.24
N THR A 639 -31.68 14.16 8.57
CA THR A 639 -30.66 14.80 9.42
C THR A 639 -29.31 14.09 9.20
N PRO A 640 -28.16 14.79 9.14
CA PRO A 640 -26.87 14.11 9.10
C PRO A 640 -26.59 13.34 10.41
N ARG A 641 -25.89 12.21 10.32
CA ARG A 641 -25.42 11.46 11.49
C ARG A 641 -23.99 11.82 11.82
N VAL A 642 -23.69 11.91 13.11
CA VAL A 642 -22.37 12.26 13.67
C VAL A 642 -21.84 11.04 14.40
N ILE A 643 -20.72 10.50 13.93
CA ILE A 643 -20.05 9.35 14.52
C ILE A 643 -18.66 9.81 14.95
N ASN A 644 -18.37 9.67 16.25
CA ASN A 644 -17.07 9.99 16.81
C ASN A 644 -16.19 8.74 16.80
N VAL A 645 -14.90 8.88 16.46
CA VAL A 645 -13.90 7.83 16.45
C VAL A 645 -12.71 8.26 17.30
N THR A 646 -12.30 7.41 18.24
CA THR A 646 -11.02 7.48 18.95
C THR A 646 -10.29 6.14 18.89
N VAL A 647 -8.97 6.17 18.99
CA VAL A 647 -8.11 5.00 19.18
C VAL A 647 -7.35 5.14 20.49
N ASN A 648 -6.93 4.02 21.06
CA ASN A 648 -6.20 3.99 22.34
C ASN A 648 -5.00 3.05 22.19
N ASP A 649 -3.83 3.51 22.60
CA ASP A 649 -2.55 2.80 22.49
C ASP A 649 -2.24 1.87 23.68
N GLY A 650 -3.08 1.91 24.71
CA GLY A 650 -2.91 1.23 26.00
C GLY A 650 -2.72 2.19 27.17
N THR A 651 -2.41 3.45 26.88
CA THR A 651 -2.18 4.50 27.86
C THR A 651 -3.18 5.65 27.70
N VAL A 652 -3.37 6.17 26.49
CA VAL A 652 -4.10 7.40 26.23
C VAL A 652 -4.99 7.29 24.97
N ASP A 653 -6.11 8.04 24.99
CA ASP A 653 -7.03 8.13 23.86
C ASP A 653 -6.55 9.20 22.86
N SER A 654 -6.74 8.94 21.56
CA SER A 654 -6.43 9.88 20.49
C SER A 654 -7.34 11.12 20.49
N ASN A 655 -7.01 12.07 19.62
CA ASN A 655 -7.99 13.05 19.14
C ASN A 655 -9.31 12.37 18.73
N VAL A 656 -10.42 13.09 18.84
CA VAL A 656 -11.72 12.65 18.33
C VAL A 656 -11.84 13.05 16.86
N ALA A 657 -11.70 12.09 15.95
CA ALA A 657 -12.07 12.28 14.56
C ALA A 657 -13.59 12.08 14.37
N VAL A 658 -14.20 12.84 13.46
CA VAL A 658 -15.66 12.85 13.28
C VAL A 658 -16.04 12.44 11.85
N THR A 659 -16.85 11.40 11.75
CA THR A 659 -17.55 11.06 10.51
C THR A 659 -18.92 11.72 10.46
N THR A 660 -19.22 12.41 9.35
CA THR A 660 -20.57 12.87 9.01
C THR A 660 -21.19 12.00 7.93
N ILE A 661 -22.29 11.30 8.25
CA ILE A 661 -23.08 10.58 7.24
C ILE A 661 -24.31 11.41 6.85
N ASN A 662 -24.33 11.90 5.61
CA ASN A 662 -25.52 12.51 5.03
C ASN A 662 -26.54 11.42 4.67
N VAL A 663 -27.83 11.62 5.01
CA VAL A 663 -28.88 10.62 4.77
C VAL A 663 -29.84 11.12 3.69
N THR A 664 -29.94 10.38 2.58
CA THR A 664 -30.83 10.66 1.46
C THR A 664 -31.99 9.67 1.45
N ALA A 665 -33.20 10.16 1.73
CA ALA A 665 -34.44 9.40 1.58
C ALA A 665 -34.87 9.31 0.09
N VAL A 666 -35.57 8.24 -0.27
CA VAL A 666 -36.01 7.84 -1.60
C VAL A 666 -37.50 7.49 -1.54
N ASN A 667 -38.32 8.33 -2.15
CA ASN A 667 -39.77 8.16 -2.18
C ASN A 667 -40.23 6.82 -2.79
N ASP A 668 -41.04 6.08 -2.05
CA ASP A 668 -41.68 4.83 -2.45
C ASP A 668 -43.03 5.01 -3.19
N GLU A 669 -43.52 3.94 -3.85
CA GLU A 669 -44.84 3.96 -4.48
C GLU A 669 -45.99 3.66 -3.48
N PRO A 670 -47.12 4.41 -3.52
CA PRO A 670 -48.28 4.12 -2.69
C PRO A 670 -48.86 2.71 -2.93
N VAL A 671 -48.94 1.91 -1.88
CA VAL A 671 -49.51 0.56 -1.90
C VAL A 671 -51.02 0.61 -1.64
N ASN A 672 -51.81 0.05 -2.55
CA ASN A 672 -53.25 -0.12 -2.34
C ASN A 672 -53.61 -1.57 -1.93
N THR A 673 -54.63 -1.70 -1.08
CA THR A 673 -55.32 -2.96 -0.79
C THR A 673 -56.77 -2.79 -1.14
N VAL A 674 -57.32 -3.77 -1.85
CA VAL A 674 -58.74 -3.85 -2.21
C VAL A 674 -59.27 -5.26 -1.95
N PRO A 675 -60.58 -5.44 -1.73
CA PRO A 675 -61.17 -6.76 -1.51
C PRO A 675 -60.87 -7.75 -2.64
N VAL A 676 -60.49 -8.97 -2.26
CA VAL A 676 -60.15 -10.03 -3.22
C VAL A 676 -61.43 -10.60 -3.86
N GLY A 677 -61.56 -10.41 -5.17
CA GLY A 677 -62.66 -10.96 -5.97
C GLY A 677 -63.87 -10.03 -6.10
N PRO A 678 -64.91 -10.46 -6.83
CA PRO A 678 -66.10 -9.65 -7.05
C PRO A 678 -66.93 -9.52 -5.76
N ILE A 679 -67.25 -8.29 -5.39
CA ILE A 679 -68.18 -8.00 -4.31
C ILE A 679 -69.61 -8.22 -4.83
N VAL A 680 -70.34 -9.15 -4.23
CA VAL A 680 -71.74 -9.44 -4.59
C VAL A 680 -72.66 -8.48 -3.82
N ALA A 681 -73.28 -7.56 -4.54
CA ALA A 681 -74.36 -6.70 -4.03
C ALA A 681 -75.73 -7.16 -4.54
N VAL A 682 -76.77 -6.87 -3.77
CA VAL A 682 -78.17 -6.93 -4.21
C VAL A 682 -78.56 -5.52 -4.63
N GLU A 683 -79.34 -5.39 -5.71
CA GLU A 683 -79.86 -4.08 -6.15
C GLU A 683 -80.67 -3.40 -5.04
N ASP A 684 -80.65 -2.06 -5.02
CA ASP A 684 -81.31 -1.20 -4.03
C ASP A 684 -80.95 -1.45 -2.55
N ILE A 685 -79.90 -2.22 -2.25
CA ILE A 685 -79.37 -2.44 -0.90
C ILE A 685 -77.96 -1.84 -0.78
N SER A 686 -77.79 -0.85 0.11
CA SER A 686 -76.48 -0.30 0.45
C SER A 686 -75.56 -1.37 1.03
N LEU A 687 -74.43 -1.61 0.37
CA LEU A 687 -73.40 -2.56 0.80
C LEU A 687 -72.11 -1.80 1.19
N PRO A 688 -71.65 -1.84 2.45
CA PRO A 688 -70.37 -1.27 2.81
C PRO A 688 -69.21 -2.03 2.17
N ILE A 689 -68.37 -1.33 1.40
CA ILE A 689 -67.13 -1.88 0.85
C ILE A 689 -66.05 -1.81 1.95
N ALA A 690 -65.95 -2.85 2.76
CA ALA A 690 -64.88 -3.00 3.75
C ALA A 690 -63.58 -3.48 3.10
N GLY A 691 -62.42 -3.23 3.73
CA GLY A 691 -61.13 -3.77 3.28
C GLY A 691 -60.45 -3.00 2.14
N ILE A 692 -60.83 -1.74 1.90
CA ILE A 692 -60.03 -0.81 1.11
C ILE A 692 -59.05 -0.09 2.04
N SER A 693 -57.78 -0.02 1.64
CA SER A 693 -56.79 0.91 2.21
C SER A 693 -55.81 1.36 1.13
N VAL A 694 -55.24 2.55 1.31
CA VAL A 694 -54.04 2.99 0.59
C VAL A 694 -53.06 3.44 1.66
N ASN A 695 -51.83 2.94 1.59
CA ASN A 695 -50.75 3.33 2.48
C ASN A 695 -49.55 3.77 1.64
N ASP A 696 -48.79 4.69 2.18
CA ASP A 696 -47.62 5.30 1.60
C ASP A 696 -46.63 5.45 2.76
N VAL A 697 -45.40 4.98 2.58
CA VAL A 697 -44.48 4.76 3.71
C VAL A 697 -43.68 6.02 4.06
N ASP A 698 -43.41 6.86 3.06
CA ASP A 698 -43.02 8.26 3.21
C ASP A 698 -44.07 9.10 3.97
N GLY A 699 -45.35 8.74 3.84
CA GLY A 699 -46.48 9.47 4.40
C GLY A 699 -46.88 10.71 3.59
N ASN A 700 -46.49 10.79 2.31
CA ASN A 700 -46.67 11.96 1.46
C ASN A 700 -47.86 11.85 0.46
N LEU A 701 -48.63 10.76 0.56
CA LEU A 701 -49.83 10.46 -0.24
C LEU A 701 -50.76 11.65 -0.48
N ALA A 702 -50.67 12.25 -1.67
CA ALA A 702 -51.42 13.47 -2.00
C ALA A 702 -52.90 13.26 -2.34
N SER A 703 -53.29 12.12 -2.94
CA SER A 703 -54.69 11.85 -3.30
C SER A 703 -54.96 10.36 -3.55
N THR A 704 -56.22 9.94 -3.36
CA THR A 704 -56.71 8.59 -3.70
C THR A 704 -57.97 8.67 -4.56
N ARG A 705 -58.14 7.74 -5.50
CA ARG A 705 -59.34 7.67 -6.35
C ARG A 705 -59.96 6.27 -6.32
N LEU A 706 -61.16 6.16 -5.74
CA LEU A 706 -61.97 4.95 -5.77
C LEU A 706 -62.93 4.96 -6.98
N THR A 707 -63.06 3.82 -7.66
CA THR A 707 -64.00 3.64 -8.78
C THR A 707 -64.63 2.24 -8.71
N VAL A 708 -65.94 2.13 -8.91
CA VAL A 708 -66.65 0.86 -9.11
C VAL A 708 -67.00 0.66 -10.57
N GLY A 709 -66.96 -0.59 -11.05
CA GLY A 709 -67.37 -0.93 -12.41
C GLY A 709 -68.89 -1.00 -12.63
N ASN A 710 -69.66 -1.14 -11.55
CA ASN A 710 -71.13 -1.20 -11.55
C ASN A 710 -71.67 -0.59 -10.24
N GLY A 711 -72.87 -0.02 -10.28
CA GLY A 711 -73.48 0.67 -9.13
C GLY A 711 -72.96 2.10 -8.94
N ASN A 712 -73.46 2.77 -7.90
CA ASN A 712 -73.04 4.12 -7.51
C ASN A 712 -72.29 4.06 -6.18
N LEU A 713 -71.13 4.72 -6.09
CA LEU A 713 -70.53 5.10 -4.82
C LEU A 713 -71.28 6.31 -4.27
N THR A 714 -71.58 6.32 -2.97
CA THR A 714 -72.38 7.34 -2.27
C THR A 714 -71.78 7.67 -0.92
#